data_AF-A0A921GGZ0-F1
#
_entry.id   AF-A0A921GGZ0-F1
#
_cell.length_a   1.000
_cell.length_b   1.000
_cell.length_c   1.000
_cell.angle_alpha   90.00
_cell.angle_beta   90.00
_cell.angle_gamma   90.00
#
_symmetry.space_group_name_H-M   'P 1'
#
loop_
_entity.id
_entity.type
_entity.pdbx_description
1 polymer ?
#
loop_
_entity_poly.entity_id
_entity_poly.type
_entity_poly.pdbx_seq_one_letter_code
_entity_poly.pdbx_strand_id
1 'polypeptide(L)'
;MPLALIPLVALCALTAGSVLFVRRSLAKGGLPRPSAFCWLAAPALMLIAAIVWCWGGLYLGGASELVSLCAAALVAGAAALLRDPILAALDARAAAAGIPRRLPHALLAILAIAAGVALGFLAMELPYAEGGLAVEPRFALGEALLVLGALTFLYFLFQRRGSGIALGVGTCAFIGLTQFFVASFKASAILPNDLFVLGTAAAVSGSYVYSVDGRVLLGLTCLLVSLALCALVLPIPAEGRAARARSAAANLAAACLAFVALWAGATLPSYFDDLGVGMEYWYTLTYYRRQGFLTSFVAVAQDLPVEEPEGYSAAAARDLEASYVAAFDETRGSGGERSAAAAQFDESRPTVICIMNETFSDLSCLDGESWGYEGLGYLGQIPGRVLSGDLAVSVLGGGTCNSEFEFLTGIPLAYVGDGKYPYSLYDLSVAPSLARQFSELGYRTTAMHPNYATNWNRDRVYEALGFDEFLTIDDFPGAEWYHSGVSDAETYDRILRLLDEHAGPQLIFDVTMQNHSSYDQNNIGEVEQYHVDGVSDYDNGRLSEYLGCIAESERALEGLLSALEELDRPVVVLFFGDHQPALSSIVNDAVYPDESDELAHNLRVHETTYFVWANYDIAGAGGLDEEATSVCYLGSLLAEKIGAPLTDYQKAQLVAWEEMPALSLLGARDASGAWTPLDEADALPSVYDDLAQMSYLEFASKLE
;
A
#
# COMPACT_ATOMS: atom_id res chain seq x y z
N MET A 1 -14.36 -35.11 -10.85
CA MET A 1 -14.63 -36.45 -10.27
C MET A 1 -13.41 -37.37 -10.11
N PRO A 2 -12.49 -37.57 -11.09
CA PRO A 2 -11.41 -38.55 -10.93
C PRO A 2 -10.33 -38.15 -9.89
N LEU A 3 -10.02 -36.87 -9.74
CA LEU A 3 -8.99 -36.41 -8.79
C LEU A 3 -9.39 -36.60 -7.31
N ALA A 4 -10.67 -36.47 -6.97
CA ALA A 4 -11.16 -36.63 -5.61
C ALA A 4 -10.99 -38.06 -5.05
N LEU A 5 -10.81 -39.06 -5.92
CA LEU A 5 -10.56 -40.44 -5.52
C LEU A 5 -9.21 -40.59 -4.80
N ILE A 6 -8.21 -39.79 -5.16
CA ILE A 6 -6.86 -39.84 -4.57
C ILE A 6 -6.90 -39.56 -3.06
N PRO A 7 -7.39 -38.39 -2.60
CA PRO A 7 -7.48 -38.12 -1.16
C PRO A 7 -8.54 -38.96 -0.45
N LEU A 8 -9.59 -39.42 -1.14
CA LEU A 8 -10.57 -40.34 -0.56
C LEU A 8 -9.94 -41.69 -0.19
N VAL A 9 -9.14 -42.27 -1.09
CA VAL A 9 -8.44 -43.54 -0.82
C VAL A 9 -7.45 -43.38 0.34
N ALA A 10 -6.72 -42.26 0.38
CA ALA A 10 -5.81 -41.96 1.49
C ALA A 10 -6.55 -41.79 2.82
N LEU A 11 -7.72 -41.13 2.82
CA LEU A 11 -8.54 -40.99 4.02
C LEU A 11 -9.04 -42.35 4.51
N CYS A 12 -9.54 -43.22 3.62
CA CYS A 12 -9.93 -44.57 3.97
C CYS A 12 -8.77 -45.39 4.56
N ALA A 13 -7.57 -45.26 3.98
CA ALA A 13 -6.36 -45.93 4.49
C ALA A 13 -5.98 -45.42 5.89
N LEU A 14 -6.03 -44.09 6.12
CA LEU A 14 -5.78 -43.47 7.41
C LEU A 14 -6.79 -43.95 8.48
N THR A 15 -8.08 -44.01 8.12
CA THR A 15 -9.14 -44.54 8.99
C THR A 15 -8.92 -46.02 9.31
N ALA A 16 -8.65 -46.85 8.31
CA ALA A 16 -8.39 -48.28 8.49
C ALA A 16 -7.16 -48.51 9.40
N GLY A 17 -6.08 -47.77 9.17
CA GLY A 17 -4.88 -47.80 10.01
C GLY A 17 -5.17 -47.42 11.46
N SER A 18 -5.98 -46.39 11.67
CA SER A 18 -6.42 -45.95 13.00
C SER A 18 -7.24 -47.02 13.72
N VAL A 19 -8.20 -47.66 13.03
CA VAL A 19 -9.00 -48.76 13.59
C VAL A 19 -8.12 -49.96 13.95
N LEU A 20 -7.18 -50.33 13.10
CA LEU A 20 -6.23 -51.42 13.36
C LEU A 20 -5.34 -51.12 14.57
N PHE A 21 -4.87 -49.88 14.71
CA PHE A 21 -4.08 -49.44 15.86
C PHE A 21 -4.87 -49.53 17.17
N VAL A 22 -6.14 -49.09 17.17
CA VAL A 22 -7.02 -49.19 18.33
C VAL A 22 -7.24 -50.66 18.71
N ARG A 23 -7.60 -51.51 17.75
CA ARG A 23 -7.78 -52.95 17.98
C ARG A 23 -6.53 -53.60 18.56
N ARG A 24 -5.35 -53.28 18.03
CA ARG A 24 -4.07 -53.81 18.55
C ARG A 24 -3.76 -53.33 19.96
N SER A 25 -4.05 -52.06 20.27
CA SER A 25 -3.84 -51.50 21.61
C SER A 25 -4.75 -52.21 22.63
N LEU A 26 -6.03 -52.36 22.31
CA LEU A 26 -7.00 -53.07 23.15
C LEU A 26 -6.61 -54.55 23.36
N ALA A 27 -6.16 -55.23 22.30
CA ALA A 27 -5.71 -56.63 22.38
C ALA A 27 -4.47 -56.81 23.29
N LYS A 28 -3.65 -55.77 23.45
CA LYS A 28 -2.51 -55.74 24.38
C LYS A 28 -2.89 -55.24 25.80
N GLY A 29 -4.17 -55.07 26.08
CA GLY A 29 -4.68 -54.62 27.38
C GLY A 29 -4.48 -53.12 27.66
N GLY A 30 -4.17 -52.31 26.65
CA GLY A 30 -3.96 -50.87 26.78
C GLY A 30 -5.03 -50.04 26.06
N LEU A 31 -5.39 -48.90 26.64
CA LEU A 31 -6.16 -47.86 25.92
C LEU A 31 -5.21 -46.93 25.16
N PRO A 32 -5.49 -46.62 23.89
CA PRO A 32 -4.67 -45.66 23.16
C PRO A 32 -4.78 -44.26 23.79
N ARG A 33 -3.66 -43.54 23.83
CA ARG A 33 -3.60 -42.22 24.44
C ARG A 33 -4.43 -41.21 23.63
N PRO A 34 -5.21 -40.33 24.27
CA PRO A 34 -5.96 -39.28 23.57
C PRO A 34 -5.08 -38.43 22.65
N SER A 35 -3.84 -38.16 23.07
CA SER A 35 -2.89 -37.36 22.28
C SER A 35 -2.53 -37.97 20.93
N ALA A 36 -2.58 -39.30 20.76
CA ALA A 36 -2.36 -39.93 19.46
C ALA A 36 -3.46 -39.58 18.45
N PHE A 37 -4.69 -39.38 18.92
CA PHE A 37 -5.82 -38.96 18.08
C PHE A 37 -5.81 -37.45 17.80
N CYS A 38 -5.29 -36.63 18.71
CA CYS A 38 -5.12 -35.19 18.45
C CYS A 38 -4.20 -34.95 17.23
N TRP A 39 -3.12 -35.73 17.08
CA TRP A 39 -2.21 -35.64 15.93
C TRP A 39 -2.80 -36.18 14.62
N LEU A 40 -3.92 -36.92 14.67
CA LEU A 40 -4.65 -37.36 13.48
C LEU A 40 -5.61 -36.29 12.93
N ALA A 41 -5.93 -35.26 13.71
CA ALA A 41 -6.90 -34.25 13.31
C ALA A 41 -6.44 -33.51 12.04
N ALA A 42 -5.22 -32.98 12.03
CA ALA A 42 -4.67 -32.25 10.89
C ALA A 42 -4.61 -33.09 9.58
N PRO A 43 -4.00 -34.29 9.53
CA PRO A 43 -3.97 -35.09 8.31
C PRO A 43 -5.37 -35.51 7.84
N ALA A 44 -6.30 -35.80 8.76
CA ALA A 44 -7.67 -36.11 8.38
C ALA A 44 -8.40 -34.89 7.80
N LEU A 45 -8.30 -33.72 8.46
CA LEU A 45 -8.92 -32.47 8.00
C LEU A 45 -8.39 -32.03 6.64
N MET A 46 -7.08 -32.14 6.39
CA MET A 46 -6.51 -31.79 5.09
C MET A 46 -6.94 -32.73 3.96
N LEU A 47 -7.06 -34.03 4.24
CA LEU A 47 -7.61 -34.98 3.26
C LEU A 47 -9.08 -34.68 2.96
N ILE A 48 -9.87 -34.34 3.99
CA ILE A 48 -11.27 -33.92 3.82
C ILE A 48 -11.35 -32.63 2.99
N ALA A 49 -10.53 -31.62 3.30
CA ALA A 49 -10.47 -30.37 2.54
C ALA A 49 -10.11 -30.63 1.07
N ALA A 50 -9.11 -31.47 0.80
CA ALA A 50 -8.74 -31.86 -0.56
C ALA A 50 -9.86 -32.57 -1.32
N ILE A 51 -10.63 -33.45 -0.65
CA ILE A 51 -11.82 -34.08 -1.23
C ILE A 51 -12.86 -33.01 -1.59
N VAL A 52 -13.15 -32.09 -0.66
CA VAL A 52 -14.12 -31.01 -0.85
C VAL A 52 -13.71 -30.11 -2.01
N TRP A 53 -12.45 -29.66 -2.08
CA TRP A 53 -11.96 -28.85 -3.19
C TRP A 53 -12.05 -29.60 -4.53
N CYS A 54 -11.66 -30.87 -4.59
CA CYS A 54 -11.75 -31.68 -5.82
C CYS A 54 -13.20 -31.97 -6.25
N TRP A 55 -14.13 -32.15 -5.31
CA TRP A 55 -15.54 -32.38 -5.62
C TRP A 55 -16.25 -31.09 -6.04
N GLY A 56 -15.93 -29.97 -5.39
CA GLY A 56 -16.48 -28.65 -5.70
C GLY A 56 -15.92 -28.02 -6.97
N GLY A 57 -14.92 -28.62 -7.62
CA GLY A 57 -14.23 -28.02 -8.76
C GLY A 57 -13.36 -26.82 -8.38
N LEU A 58 -13.01 -26.70 -7.09
CA LEU A 58 -12.22 -25.61 -6.52
C LEU A 58 -10.72 -25.93 -6.46
N TYR A 59 -10.30 -27.08 -6.99
CA TYR A 59 -8.88 -27.45 -7.11
C TYR A 59 -8.41 -27.30 -8.55
N LEU A 60 -7.45 -26.39 -8.77
CA LEU A 60 -6.92 -26.03 -10.08
C LEU A 60 -5.54 -26.66 -10.38
N GLY A 61 -5.03 -27.52 -9.48
CA GLY A 61 -3.72 -28.17 -9.64
C GLY A 61 -3.77 -29.58 -10.26
N GLY A 62 -2.63 -30.26 -10.23
CA GLY A 62 -2.43 -31.59 -10.82
C GLY A 62 -2.61 -32.76 -9.86
N ALA A 63 -2.54 -33.98 -10.42
CA ALA A 63 -2.60 -35.20 -9.60
C ALA A 63 -1.32 -35.39 -8.73
N SER A 64 -0.17 -34.85 -9.16
CA SER A 64 1.11 -34.98 -8.47
C SER A 64 1.11 -34.34 -7.08
N GLU A 65 0.57 -33.12 -6.97
CA GLU A 65 0.54 -32.39 -5.71
C GLU A 65 -0.46 -33.03 -4.74
N LEU A 66 -1.59 -33.53 -5.25
CA LEU A 66 -2.55 -34.33 -4.47
C LEU A 66 -1.93 -35.61 -3.92
N VAL A 67 -1.17 -36.36 -4.75
CA VAL A 67 -0.48 -37.57 -4.31
C VAL A 67 0.55 -37.24 -3.22
N SER A 68 1.30 -36.15 -3.38
CA SER A 68 2.27 -35.67 -2.38
C SER A 68 1.59 -35.35 -1.04
N LEU A 69 0.49 -34.58 -1.06
CA LEU A 69 -0.31 -34.27 0.12
C LEU A 69 -0.81 -35.55 0.80
N CYS A 70 -1.34 -36.49 0.03
CA CYS A 70 -1.86 -37.75 0.53
C CYS A 70 -0.77 -38.62 1.19
N ALA A 71 0.40 -38.71 0.55
CA ALA A 71 1.55 -39.42 1.10
C ALA A 71 2.00 -38.78 2.42
N ALA A 72 2.12 -37.45 2.48
CA ALA A 72 2.47 -36.74 3.70
C ALA A 72 1.42 -36.92 4.81
N ALA A 73 0.12 -36.91 4.47
CA ALA A 73 -0.96 -37.15 5.43
C ALA A 73 -0.89 -38.56 6.04
N LEU A 74 -0.59 -39.57 5.21
CA LEU A 74 -0.41 -40.95 5.67
C LEU A 74 0.85 -41.10 6.53
N VAL A 75 1.96 -40.44 6.18
CA VAL A 75 3.19 -40.43 6.99
C VAL A 75 2.95 -39.74 8.34
N ALA A 76 2.29 -38.59 8.36
CA ALA A 76 1.92 -37.88 9.58
C ALA A 76 0.99 -38.74 10.45
N GLY A 77 0.00 -39.39 9.85
CA GLY A 77 -0.88 -40.32 10.55
C GLY A 77 -0.16 -41.53 11.12
N ALA A 78 0.77 -42.12 10.36
CA ALA A 78 1.59 -43.22 10.83
C ALA A 78 2.50 -42.78 11.99
N ALA A 79 3.13 -41.60 11.91
CA ALA A 79 3.93 -41.03 12.99
C ALA A 79 3.10 -40.79 14.26
N ALA A 80 1.86 -40.31 14.13
CA ALA A 80 0.92 -40.13 15.23
C ALA A 80 0.56 -41.46 15.93
N LEU A 81 0.20 -42.47 15.14
CA LEU A 81 -0.20 -43.79 15.64
C LEU A 81 0.99 -44.59 16.21
N LEU A 82 2.16 -44.50 15.58
CA LEU A 82 3.35 -45.28 15.93
C LEU A 82 4.32 -44.52 16.85
N ARG A 83 3.94 -43.34 17.32
CA ARG A 83 4.76 -42.49 18.20
C ARG A 83 5.36 -43.24 19.39
N ASP A 84 4.51 -43.87 20.21
CA ASP A 84 4.93 -44.55 21.43
C ASP A 84 5.91 -45.72 21.15
N PRO A 85 5.65 -46.64 20.21
CA PRO A 85 6.62 -47.69 19.89
C PRO A 85 7.91 -47.16 19.25
N ILE A 86 7.85 -46.10 18.44
CA ILE A 86 9.04 -45.45 17.87
C ILE A 86 9.93 -44.91 18.98
N LEU A 87 9.35 -44.15 19.93
CA LEU A 87 10.11 -43.58 21.05
C LEU A 87 10.63 -44.64 22.01
N ALA A 88 9.86 -45.70 22.27
CA ALA A 88 10.33 -46.84 23.05
C ALA A 88 11.53 -47.56 22.39
N ALA A 89 11.51 -47.72 21.06
CA ALA A 89 12.62 -48.30 20.32
C ALA A 89 13.86 -47.38 20.34
N LEU A 90 13.66 -46.06 20.25
CA LEU A 90 14.71 -45.06 20.40
C LEU A 90 15.38 -45.14 21.78
N ASP A 91 14.56 -45.22 22.83
CA ASP A 91 15.02 -45.37 24.22
C ASP A 91 15.82 -46.65 24.43
N ALA A 92 15.32 -47.77 23.91
CA ALA A 92 16.00 -49.06 24.02
C ALA A 92 17.36 -49.06 23.31
N ARG A 93 17.43 -48.46 22.11
CA ARG A 93 18.70 -48.31 21.37
C ARG A 93 19.70 -47.42 22.10
N ALA A 94 19.25 -46.30 22.64
CA ALA A 94 20.10 -45.41 23.41
C ALA A 94 20.66 -46.11 24.65
N ALA A 95 19.82 -46.86 25.38
CA ALA A 95 20.24 -47.65 26.52
C ALA A 95 21.28 -48.72 26.13
N ALA A 96 21.07 -49.43 25.02
CA ALA A 96 22.01 -50.44 24.50
C ALA A 96 23.37 -49.84 24.12
N ALA A 97 23.41 -48.58 23.67
CA ALA A 97 24.61 -47.85 23.32
C ALA A 97 25.26 -47.09 24.50
N GLY A 98 24.71 -47.18 25.71
CA GLY A 98 25.18 -46.41 26.88
C GLY A 98 24.92 -44.90 26.78
N ILE A 99 24.04 -44.47 25.88
CA ILE A 99 23.73 -43.06 25.63
C ILE A 99 22.59 -42.61 26.56
N PRO A 100 22.72 -41.46 27.26
CA PRO A 100 21.64 -40.93 28.08
C PRO A 100 20.38 -40.66 27.26
N ARG A 101 19.23 -41.12 27.75
CA ARG A 101 17.89 -40.95 27.12
C ARG A 101 17.57 -39.52 26.65
N ARG A 102 18.15 -38.51 27.33
CA ARG A 102 17.99 -37.08 27.01
C ARG A 102 18.59 -36.69 25.66
N LEU A 103 19.70 -37.31 25.26
CA LEU A 103 20.39 -36.97 24.02
C LEU A 103 19.56 -37.26 22.75
N PRO A 104 19.04 -38.48 22.51
CA PRO A 104 18.24 -38.74 21.31
C PRO A 104 16.93 -37.93 21.26
N HIS A 105 16.32 -37.63 22.41
CA HIS A 105 15.15 -36.75 22.47
C HIS A 105 15.49 -35.30 22.12
N ALA A 106 16.64 -34.80 22.58
CA ALA A 106 17.13 -33.47 22.21
C ALA A 106 17.47 -33.39 20.73
N LEU A 107 18.14 -34.40 20.17
CA LEU A 107 18.45 -34.49 18.74
C LEU A 107 17.18 -34.53 17.88
N LEU A 108 16.15 -35.27 18.32
CA LEU A 108 14.86 -35.30 17.64
C LEU A 108 14.17 -33.93 17.68
N ALA A 109 14.24 -33.22 18.81
CA ALA A 109 13.71 -31.86 18.90
C ALA A 109 14.48 -30.89 18.00
N ILE A 110 15.82 -30.94 17.97
CA ILE A 110 16.66 -30.12 17.08
C ILE A 110 16.32 -30.42 15.62
N LEU A 111 16.20 -31.69 15.24
CA LEU A 111 15.79 -32.10 13.90
C LEU A 111 14.39 -31.58 13.55
N ALA A 112 13.44 -31.68 14.47
CA ALA A 112 12.08 -31.17 14.26
C ALA A 112 12.04 -29.65 14.13
N ILE A 113 12.87 -28.91 14.89
CA ILE A 113 12.99 -27.45 14.74
C ILE A 113 13.64 -27.12 13.39
N ALA A 114 14.79 -27.73 13.06
CA ALA A 114 15.50 -27.46 11.81
C ALA A 114 14.65 -27.81 10.56
N ALA A 115 14.00 -28.97 10.58
CA ALA A 115 13.04 -29.32 9.53
C ALA A 115 11.82 -28.39 9.56
N GLY A 116 11.34 -28.00 10.73
CA GLY A 116 10.25 -27.05 10.89
C GLY A 116 10.58 -25.67 10.32
N VAL A 117 11.82 -25.19 10.41
CA VAL A 117 12.27 -23.94 9.78
C VAL A 117 12.18 -24.06 8.27
N ALA A 118 12.81 -25.09 7.68
CA ALA A 118 12.80 -25.28 6.23
C ALA A 118 11.39 -25.52 5.67
N LEU A 119 10.59 -26.37 6.33
CA LEU A 119 9.23 -26.69 5.91
C LEU A 119 8.24 -25.55 6.21
N GLY A 120 8.49 -24.75 7.26
CA GLY A 120 7.71 -23.56 7.58
C GLY A 120 7.91 -22.47 6.54
N PHE A 121 9.17 -22.18 6.19
CA PHE A 121 9.54 -21.30 5.08
C PHE A 121 8.84 -21.72 3.78
N LEU A 122 8.98 -23.00 3.38
CA LEU A 122 8.31 -23.51 2.17
C LEU A 122 6.78 -23.46 2.26
N ALA A 123 6.20 -23.72 3.44
CA ALA A 123 4.76 -23.64 3.64
C ALA A 123 4.23 -22.20 3.55
N MET A 124 5.06 -21.20 3.85
CA MET A 124 4.74 -19.78 3.73
C MET A 124 4.90 -19.30 2.28
N GLU A 125 6.02 -19.64 1.64
CA GLU A 125 6.43 -19.05 0.36
C GLU A 125 5.84 -19.75 -0.88
N LEU A 126 5.77 -21.09 -0.87
CA LEU A 126 5.30 -21.83 -2.06
C LEU A 126 3.90 -21.43 -2.54
N PRO A 127 2.89 -21.24 -1.67
CA PRO A 127 1.52 -20.98 -2.10
C PRO A 127 1.38 -19.84 -3.12
N TYR A 128 2.14 -18.76 -2.98
CA TYR A 128 2.00 -17.54 -3.81
C TYR A 128 3.19 -17.28 -4.76
N ALA A 129 4.14 -18.22 -4.84
CA ALA A 129 5.31 -18.15 -5.71
C ALA A 129 4.95 -18.51 -7.17
N GLU A 130 4.58 -17.52 -7.99
CA GLU A 130 4.41 -17.71 -9.44
C GLU A 130 5.75 -17.94 -10.12
N GLY A 131 5.85 -18.95 -11.00
CA GLY A 131 7.11 -19.31 -11.65
C GLY A 131 8.08 -20.12 -10.76
N GLY A 132 7.75 -20.34 -9.48
CA GLY A 132 8.56 -21.10 -8.53
C GLY A 132 9.19 -20.22 -7.46
N LEU A 133 9.88 -20.87 -6.50
CA LEU A 133 10.52 -20.18 -5.38
C LEU A 133 11.72 -19.36 -5.87
N ALA A 134 11.64 -18.03 -5.76
CA ALA A 134 12.63 -17.09 -6.26
C ALA A 134 13.23 -16.17 -5.18
N VAL A 135 13.06 -16.53 -3.89
CA VAL A 135 13.56 -15.74 -2.77
C VAL A 135 15.10 -15.72 -2.78
N GLU A 136 15.71 -14.54 -2.73
CA GLU A 136 17.16 -14.40 -2.71
C GLU A 136 17.75 -15.04 -1.43
N PRO A 137 18.92 -15.71 -1.51
CA PRO A 137 19.46 -16.47 -0.39
C PRO A 137 19.67 -15.67 0.91
N ARG A 138 20.01 -14.37 0.80
CA ARG A 138 20.21 -13.50 1.97
C ARG A 138 18.92 -13.26 2.74
N PHE A 139 17.81 -13.03 2.05
CA PHE A 139 16.54 -12.78 2.70
C PHE A 139 15.86 -14.08 3.14
N ALA A 140 16.02 -15.17 2.37
CA ALA A 140 15.62 -16.50 2.80
C ALA A 140 16.31 -16.91 4.12
N LEU A 141 17.59 -16.53 4.30
CA LEU A 141 18.30 -16.72 5.57
C LEU A 141 17.69 -15.87 6.70
N GLY A 142 17.42 -14.58 6.44
CA GLY A 142 16.77 -13.69 7.41
C GLY A 142 15.41 -14.24 7.89
N GLU A 143 14.56 -14.62 6.94
CA GLU A 143 13.27 -15.26 7.22
C GLU A 143 13.44 -16.58 8.00
N ALA A 144 14.37 -17.44 7.60
CA ALA A 144 14.63 -18.69 8.29
C ALA A 144 15.09 -18.47 9.75
N LEU A 145 15.84 -17.39 10.04
CA LEU A 145 16.24 -17.02 11.40
C LEU A 145 15.05 -16.52 12.24
N LEU A 146 14.13 -15.75 11.65
CA LEU A 146 12.89 -15.35 12.32
C LEU A 146 12.02 -16.58 12.64
N VAL A 147 11.85 -17.49 11.67
CA VAL A 147 11.12 -18.75 11.90
C VAL A 147 11.83 -19.60 12.96
N LEU A 148 13.16 -19.68 12.95
CA LEU A 148 13.92 -20.39 13.98
C LEU A 148 13.69 -19.82 15.38
N GLY A 149 13.71 -18.49 15.51
CA GLY A 149 13.41 -17.79 16.76
C GLY A 149 12.00 -18.11 17.27
N ALA A 150 10.99 -18.01 16.39
CA ALA A 150 9.60 -18.31 16.70
C ALA A 150 9.38 -19.78 17.12
N LEU A 151 9.95 -20.73 16.37
CA LEU A 151 9.84 -22.16 16.70
C LEU A 151 10.55 -22.51 18.01
N THR A 152 11.70 -21.89 18.28
CA THR A 152 12.45 -22.08 19.53
C THR A 152 11.68 -21.52 20.72
N PHE A 153 11.11 -20.31 20.59
CA PHE A 153 10.22 -19.71 21.58
C PHE A 153 9.04 -20.64 21.90
N LEU A 154 8.29 -21.05 20.87
CA LEU A 154 7.11 -21.90 21.04
C LEU A 154 7.48 -23.28 21.60
N TYR A 155 8.60 -23.88 21.21
CA TYR A 155 9.07 -25.14 21.76
C TYR A 155 9.27 -25.07 23.28
N PHE A 156 9.93 -24.02 23.78
CA PHE A 156 10.16 -23.84 25.20
C PHE A 156 8.89 -23.41 25.95
N LEU A 157 8.07 -22.53 25.37
CA LEU A 157 6.79 -22.10 25.94
C LEU A 157 5.86 -23.30 26.18
N PHE A 158 5.77 -24.20 25.20
CA PHE A 158 5.01 -25.44 25.27
C PHE A 158 5.73 -26.57 26.04
N GLN A 159 6.74 -26.22 26.84
CA GLN A 159 7.42 -27.14 27.75
C GLN A 159 8.09 -28.32 27.02
N ARG A 160 8.76 -28.02 25.90
CA ARG A 160 9.50 -28.96 25.04
C ARG A 160 8.62 -30.00 24.35
N ARG A 161 7.38 -29.63 24.04
CA ARG A 161 6.44 -30.48 23.28
C ARG A 161 6.46 -30.07 21.81
N GLY A 162 6.40 -31.05 20.92
CA GLY A 162 6.29 -30.79 19.48
C GLY A 162 5.04 -30.01 19.07
N SER A 163 4.02 -29.93 19.93
CA SER A 163 2.85 -29.08 19.68
C SER A 163 3.19 -27.60 19.54
N GLY A 164 4.25 -27.10 20.22
CA GLY A 164 4.71 -25.73 20.05
C GLY A 164 5.31 -25.48 18.66
N ILE A 165 6.14 -26.41 18.18
CA ILE A 165 6.73 -26.35 16.83
C ILE A 165 5.61 -26.47 15.78
N ALA A 166 4.68 -27.40 15.97
CA ALA A 166 3.53 -27.60 15.09
C ALA A 166 2.65 -26.35 14.98
N LEU A 167 2.47 -25.60 16.08
CA LEU A 167 1.76 -24.33 16.06
C LEU A 167 2.48 -23.32 15.17
N GLY A 168 3.80 -23.14 15.33
CA GLY A 168 4.55 -22.17 14.53
C GLY A 168 4.59 -22.50 13.04
N VAL A 169 4.80 -23.77 12.66
CA VAL A 169 4.72 -24.18 11.25
C VAL A 169 3.29 -24.09 10.71
N GLY A 170 2.29 -24.36 11.55
CA GLY A 170 0.88 -24.12 11.22
C GLY A 170 0.59 -22.65 10.93
N THR A 171 1.14 -21.73 11.72
CA THR A 171 1.07 -20.28 11.46
C THR A 171 1.73 -19.92 10.13
N CYS A 172 2.91 -20.48 9.82
CA CYS A 172 3.58 -20.24 8.53
C CYS A 172 2.71 -20.68 7.34
N ALA A 173 2.11 -21.87 7.42
CA ALA A 173 1.21 -22.36 6.39
C ALA A 173 -0.08 -21.53 6.27
N PHE A 174 -0.58 -20.99 7.39
CA PHE A 174 -1.74 -20.10 7.40
C PHE A 174 -1.42 -18.77 6.72
N ILE A 175 -0.26 -18.18 7.01
CA ILE A 175 0.23 -16.97 6.33
C ILE A 175 0.33 -17.24 4.83
N GLY A 176 1.00 -18.31 4.42
CA GLY A 176 1.13 -18.65 2.99
C GLY A 176 -0.22 -18.85 2.29
N LEU A 177 -1.18 -19.52 2.93
CA LEU A 177 -2.54 -19.67 2.40
C LEU A 177 -3.27 -18.32 2.27
N THR A 178 -3.12 -17.45 3.27
CA THR A 178 -3.77 -16.12 3.27
C THR A 178 -3.16 -15.26 2.17
N GLN A 179 -1.83 -15.24 2.07
CA GLN A 179 -1.09 -14.53 1.04
C GLN A 179 -1.45 -15.03 -0.36
N PHE A 180 -1.67 -16.33 -0.56
CA PHE A 180 -2.17 -16.86 -1.83
C PHE A 180 -3.51 -16.25 -2.23
N PHE A 181 -4.47 -16.17 -1.32
CA PHE A 181 -5.78 -15.57 -1.62
C PHE A 181 -5.70 -14.07 -1.83
N VAL A 182 -4.92 -13.35 -1.00
CA VAL A 182 -4.72 -11.91 -1.16
C VAL A 182 -4.05 -11.61 -2.50
N ALA A 183 -2.99 -12.34 -2.87
CA ALA A 183 -2.35 -12.22 -4.17
C ALA A 183 -3.31 -12.55 -5.32
N SER A 184 -4.17 -13.56 -5.17
CA SER A 184 -5.13 -13.96 -6.21
C SER A 184 -6.27 -12.96 -6.41
N PHE A 185 -6.68 -12.24 -5.36
CA PHE A 185 -7.82 -11.32 -5.41
C PHE A 185 -7.42 -9.86 -5.58
N LYS A 186 -6.29 -9.44 -4.98
CA LYS A 186 -5.82 -8.05 -4.99
C LYS A 186 -4.59 -7.82 -5.87
N ALA A 187 -3.98 -8.87 -6.43
CA ALA A 187 -2.68 -8.79 -7.13
C ALA A 187 -1.57 -8.11 -6.32
N SER A 188 -1.70 -8.10 -4.98
CA SER A 188 -0.80 -7.41 -4.04
C SER A 188 -0.44 -8.34 -2.89
N ALA A 189 0.59 -7.97 -2.11
CA ALA A 189 0.93 -8.68 -0.88
C ALA A 189 0.14 -8.18 0.33
N ILE A 190 0.04 -9.01 1.37
CA ILE A 190 -0.48 -8.57 2.67
C ILE A 190 0.47 -7.53 3.25
N LEU A 191 -0.04 -6.32 3.47
CA LEU A 191 0.68 -5.26 4.17
C LEU A 191 0.31 -5.25 5.66
N PRO A 192 1.15 -4.70 6.54
CA PRO A 192 0.83 -4.57 7.96
C PRO A 192 -0.50 -3.86 8.23
N ASN A 193 -0.84 -2.84 7.43
CA ASN A 193 -2.11 -2.12 7.55
C ASN A 193 -3.36 -2.99 7.24
N ASP A 194 -3.24 -4.03 6.40
CA ASP A 194 -4.35 -4.95 6.13
C ASP A 194 -4.87 -5.64 7.42
N LEU A 195 -4.04 -5.72 8.47
CA LEU A 195 -4.42 -6.28 9.76
C LEU A 195 -5.41 -5.40 10.54
N PHE A 196 -5.42 -4.08 10.31
CA PHE A 196 -6.34 -3.16 10.98
C PHE A 196 -7.72 -3.10 10.31
N VAL A 197 -7.81 -3.47 9.02
CA VAL A 197 -9.06 -3.45 8.23
C VAL A 197 -9.68 -4.83 7.99
N LEU A 198 -9.34 -5.82 8.82
CA LEU A 198 -9.86 -7.21 8.71
C LEU A 198 -11.40 -7.29 8.74
N GLY A 199 -12.07 -6.36 9.43
CA GLY A 199 -13.53 -6.29 9.49
C GLY A 199 -14.17 -6.08 8.12
N THR A 200 -13.62 -5.16 7.34
CA THR A 200 -14.08 -4.85 5.97
C THR A 200 -13.79 -6.02 5.01
N ALA A 201 -12.62 -6.66 5.15
CA ALA A 201 -12.27 -7.84 4.36
C ALA A 201 -13.22 -9.02 4.60
N ALA A 202 -13.68 -9.23 5.84
CA ALA A 202 -14.65 -10.27 6.16
C ALA A 202 -16.03 -10.00 5.52
N ALA A 203 -16.45 -8.74 5.42
CA ALA A 203 -17.73 -8.36 4.84
C ALA A 203 -17.81 -8.67 3.33
N VAL A 204 -16.71 -8.52 2.60
CA VAL A 204 -16.63 -8.80 1.15
C VAL A 204 -16.21 -10.22 0.80
N SER A 205 -15.75 -11.02 1.79
CA SER A 205 -15.29 -12.39 1.56
C SER A 205 -16.33 -13.31 0.90
N GLY A 206 -17.62 -13.05 1.10
CA GLY A 206 -18.71 -13.89 0.58
C GLY A 206 -18.91 -13.85 -0.94
N SER A 207 -18.38 -12.85 -1.65
CA SER A 207 -18.51 -12.72 -3.11
C SER A 207 -17.43 -13.47 -3.88
N TYR A 208 -16.34 -13.90 -3.22
CA TYR A 208 -15.21 -14.56 -3.87
C TYR A 208 -15.39 -16.08 -4.00
N VAL A 209 -14.89 -16.63 -5.11
CA VAL A 209 -14.74 -18.07 -5.30
C VAL A 209 -13.37 -18.50 -4.81
N TYR A 210 -13.32 -19.23 -3.69
CA TYR A 210 -12.08 -19.71 -3.08
C TYR A 210 -11.59 -21.01 -3.73
N SER A 211 -10.92 -20.88 -4.88
CA SER A 211 -10.19 -21.98 -5.51
C SER A 211 -8.73 -22.02 -5.07
N VAL A 212 -8.15 -23.21 -4.93
CA VAL A 212 -6.73 -23.44 -4.60
C VAL A 212 -6.03 -24.22 -5.70
N ASP A 213 -4.74 -24.01 -5.85
CA ASP A 213 -3.93 -24.71 -6.86
C ASP A 213 -2.95 -25.73 -6.23
N GLY A 214 -2.07 -26.27 -7.08
CA GLY A 214 -1.05 -27.24 -6.64
C GLY A 214 -0.05 -26.67 -5.63
N ARG A 215 0.27 -25.37 -5.68
CA ARG A 215 1.25 -24.72 -4.80
C ARG A 215 0.76 -24.65 -3.37
N VAL A 216 -0.54 -24.34 -3.18
CA VAL A 216 -1.19 -24.44 -1.87
C VAL A 216 -1.07 -25.85 -1.30
N LEU A 217 -1.29 -26.89 -2.12
CA LEU A 217 -1.14 -28.28 -1.66
C LEU A 217 0.31 -28.64 -1.31
N LEU A 218 1.31 -28.10 -2.02
CA LEU A 218 2.72 -28.28 -1.66
C LEU A 218 3.04 -27.61 -0.31
N GLY A 219 2.50 -26.41 -0.05
CA GLY A 219 2.63 -25.76 1.25
C GLY A 219 2.00 -26.59 2.39
N LEU A 220 0.79 -27.11 2.17
CA LEU A 220 0.12 -28.02 3.12
C LEU A 220 0.86 -29.36 3.29
N THR A 221 1.51 -29.86 2.23
CA THR A 221 2.38 -31.03 2.29
C THR A 221 3.56 -30.78 3.23
N CYS A 222 4.21 -29.62 3.12
CA CYS A 222 5.31 -29.23 4.01
C CYS A 222 4.86 -29.18 5.48
N LEU A 223 3.68 -28.63 5.74
CA LEU A 223 3.07 -28.65 7.07
C LEU A 223 2.88 -30.09 7.57
N LEU A 224 2.29 -31.00 6.79
CA LEU A 224 2.08 -32.39 7.20
C LEU A 224 3.37 -33.15 7.50
N VAL A 225 4.41 -32.97 6.68
CA VAL A 225 5.73 -33.56 6.92
C VAL A 225 6.32 -33.05 8.25
N SER A 226 6.18 -31.74 8.52
CA SER A 226 6.62 -31.15 9.79
C SER A 226 5.83 -31.71 10.98
N LEU A 227 4.51 -31.84 10.86
CA LEU A 227 3.65 -32.42 11.90
C LEU A 227 4.03 -33.87 12.22
N ALA A 228 4.47 -34.65 11.23
CA ALA A 228 4.95 -36.02 11.45
C ALA A 228 6.17 -36.04 12.40
N LEU A 229 7.13 -35.12 12.22
CA LEU A 229 8.30 -34.98 13.10
C LEU A 229 7.90 -34.43 14.47
N CYS A 230 7.04 -33.41 14.50
CA CYS A 230 6.54 -32.79 15.73
C CYS A 230 5.80 -33.79 16.63
N ALA A 231 5.04 -34.72 16.04
CA ALA A 231 4.37 -35.77 16.79
C ALA A 231 5.35 -36.61 17.62
N LEU A 232 6.58 -36.79 17.15
CA LEU A 232 7.61 -37.58 17.86
C LEU A 232 8.31 -36.80 18.98
N VAL A 233 8.17 -35.46 19.05
CA VAL A 233 8.83 -34.64 20.08
C VAL A 233 8.04 -34.66 21.40
N LEU A 234 8.62 -35.25 22.44
CA LEU A 234 8.08 -35.30 23.80
C LEU A 234 9.10 -34.87 24.86
N PRO A 235 8.66 -34.15 25.92
CA PRO A 235 9.50 -33.88 27.06
C PRO A 235 9.76 -35.17 27.85
N ILE A 236 10.96 -35.28 28.39
CA ILE A 236 11.28 -36.31 29.38
C ILE A 236 10.71 -35.86 30.73
N PRO A 237 9.79 -36.63 31.35
CA PRO A 237 9.16 -36.22 32.60
C PRO A 237 10.18 -36.03 33.72
N ALA A 238 10.12 -34.89 34.42
CA ALA A 238 10.87 -34.71 35.66
C ALA A 238 10.19 -35.44 36.82
N GLU A 239 10.98 -36.09 37.67
CA GLU A 239 10.53 -36.82 38.85
C GLU A 239 10.36 -35.87 40.05
N GLY A 240 9.13 -35.83 40.60
CA GLY A 240 8.79 -34.97 41.75
C GLY A 240 8.30 -33.56 41.38
N ARG A 241 7.48 -32.97 42.26
CA ARG A 241 6.84 -31.66 42.03
C ARG A 241 7.87 -30.53 41.89
N ALA A 242 8.89 -30.50 42.75
CA ALA A 242 9.93 -29.47 42.72
C ALA A 242 10.80 -29.53 41.45
N ALA A 243 11.10 -30.73 40.93
CA ALA A 243 11.86 -30.87 39.68
C ALA A 243 11.04 -30.43 38.46
N ARG A 244 9.73 -30.72 38.45
CA ARG A 244 8.80 -30.23 37.42
C ARG A 244 8.69 -28.72 37.42
N ALA A 245 8.53 -28.11 38.60
CA ALA A 245 8.48 -26.65 38.75
C ALA A 245 9.78 -26.00 38.26
N ARG A 246 10.95 -26.52 38.65
CA ARG A 246 12.25 -26.02 38.17
C ARG A 246 12.42 -26.16 36.66
N SER A 247 12.02 -27.30 36.08
CA SER A 247 12.07 -27.49 34.63
C SER A 247 11.13 -26.54 33.90
N ALA A 248 9.94 -26.30 34.45
CA ALA A 248 8.98 -25.37 33.86
C ALA A 248 9.49 -23.93 33.90
N ALA A 249 10.06 -23.51 35.04
CA ALA A 249 10.69 -22.21 35.17
C ALA A 249 11.88 -22.04 34.22
N ALA A 250 12.74 -23.06 34.09
CA ALA A 250 13.87 -23.01 33.17
C ALA A 250 13.43 -22.94 31.70
N ASN A 251 12.36 -23.66 31.33
CA ASN A 251 11.78 -23.56 29.99
C ASN A 251 11.14 -22.19 29.75
N LEU A 252 10.44 -21.62 30.74
CA LEU A 252 9.88 -20.28 30.60
C LEU A 252 10.99 -19.23 30.44
N ALA A 253 12.07 -19.32 31.22
CA ALA A 253 13.23 -18.44 31.05
C ALA A 253 13.89 -18.59 29.67
N ALA A 254 14.01 -19.83 29.17
CA ALA A 254 14.51 -20.08 27.81
C ALA A 254 13.56 -19.55 26.72
N ALA A 255 12.24 -19.64 26.94
CA ALA A 255 11.25 -19.05 26.05
C ALA A 255 11.35 -17.53 26.04
N CYS A 256 11.45 -16.88 27.22
CA CYS A 256 11.67 -15.43 27.31
C CYS A 256 12.95 -15.01 26.58
N LEU A 257 14.05 -15.74 26.74
CA LEU A 257 15.29 -15.44 26.04
C LEU A 257 15.15 -15.59 24.52
N ALA A 258 14.48 -16.65 24.05
CA ALA A 258 14.21 -16.85 22.62
C ALA A 258 13.28 -15.78 22.05
N PHE A 259 12.29 -15.33 22.83
CA PHE A 259 11.40 -14.23 22.47
C PHE A 259 12.17 -12.91 22.37
N VAL A 260 13.02 -12.59 23.36
CA VAL A 260 13.86 -11.38 23.33
C VAL A 260 14.80 -11.43 22.12
N ALA A 261 15.39 -12.58 21.79
CA ALA A 261 16.23 -12.72 20.61
C ALA A 261 15.46 -12.56 19.29
N LEU A 262 14.25 -13.14 19.20
CA LEU A 262 13.36 -12.97 18.05
C LEU A 262 12.93 -11.50 17.88
N TRP A 263 12.50 -10.88 18.98
CA TRP A 263 12.12 -9.47 19.03
C TRP A 263 13.28 -8.58 18.59
N ALA A 264 14.45 -8.76 19.19
CA ALA A 264 15.66 -8.03 18.81
C ALA A 264 16.04 -8.22 17.34
N GLY A 265 15.91 -9.44 16.79
CA GLY A 265 16.16 -9.70 15.37
C GLY A 265 15.12 -9.10 14.42
N ALA A 266 13.90 -8.83 14.91
CA ALA A 266 12.85 -8.18 14.13
C ALA A 266 12.86 -6.65 14.26
N THR A 267 13.37 -6.10 15.38
CA THR A 267 13.22 -4.65 15.66
C THR A 267 14.52 -3.87 15.73
N LEU A 268 15.69 -4.50 15.97
CA LEU A 268 16.96 -3.76 16.07
C LEU A 268 17.59 -3.42 14.71
N PRO A 269 17.69 -4.35 13.73
CA PRO A 269 18.21 -3.97 12.42
C PRO A 269 17.14 -3.20 11.64
N SER A 270 17.54 -2.16 10.90
CA SER A 270 16.72 -1.58 9.85
C SER A 270 16.69 -2.57 8.67
N TYR A 271 15.51 -3.10 8.33
CA TYR A 271 15.44 -4.05 7.22
C TYR A 271 15.73 -3.38 5.88
N PHE A 272 15.33 -2.11 5.72
CA PHE A 272 15.67 -1.31 4.54
C PHE A 272 17.18 -1.01 4.50
N ASP A 273 17.74 -0.39 5.54
CA ASP A 273 19.12 0.13 5.49
C ASP A 273 20.18 -0.94 5.78
N ASP A 274 20.01 -1.72 6.85
CA ASP A 274 21.05 -2.67 7.29
C ASP A 274 21.00 -3.98 6.49
N LEU A 275 19.80 -4.43 6.11
CA LEU A 275 19.60 -5.70 5.43
C LEU A 275 19.38 -5.56 3.91
N GLY A 276 19.19 -4.33 3.42
CA GLY A 276 19.01 -4.03 2.01
C GLY A 276 17.74 -4.62 1.43
N VAL A 277 16.70 -4.78 2.26
CA VAL A 277 15.34 -5.03 1.77
C VAL A 277 14.94 -3.83 0.93
N GLY A 278 14.21 -4.06 -0.16
CA GLY A 278 13.64 -2.98 -0.96
C GLY A 278 12.12 -3.09 -0.98
N MET A 279 11.44 -2.00 -1.27
CA MET A 279 10.00 -2.01 -1.50
C MET A 279 9.64 -0.93 -2.51
N GLU A 280 9.07 -1.34 -3.64
CA GLU A 280 8.21 -0.45 -4.43
C GLU A 280 6.79 -0.93 -4.21
N TYR A 281 5.95 -0.11 -3.60
CA TYR A 281 4.60 -0.52 -3.22
C TYR A 281 3.68 -0.71 -4.44
N TRP A 282 4.05 -0.22 -5.62
CA TRP A 282 3.41 -0.60 -6.87
C TRP A 282 3.64 -2.09 -7.23
N TYR A 283 4.78 -2.66 -6.81
CA TYR A 283 5.18 -4.04 -7.11
C TYR A 283 5.34 -4.90 -5.84
N THR A 284 4.55 -4.66 -4.79
CA THR A 284 4.66 -5.37 -3.50
C THR A 284 4.82 -6.87 -3.65
N LEU A 285 4.01 -7.51 -4.48
CA LEU A 285 4.02 -8.95 -4.67
C LEU A 285 5.33 -9.46 -5.29
N THR A 286 5.92 -8.70 -6.22
CA THR A 286 7.24 -8.98 -6.80
C THR A 286 8.32 -8.92 -5.73
N TYR A 287 8.28 -7.88 -4.90
CA TYR A 287 9.20 -7.70 -3.79
C TYR A 287 9.09 -8.82 -2.76
N TYR A 288 7.88 -9.18 -2.32
CA TYR A 288 7.64 -10.30 -1.40
C TYR A 288 8.10 -11.64 -1.99
N ARG A 289 7.89 -11.91 -3.29
CA ARG A 289 8.36 -13.14 -3.95
C ARG A 289 9.88 -13.23 -4.05
N ARG A 290 10.57 -12.09 -4.23
CA ARG A 290 12.03 -12.02 -4.36
C ARG A 290 12.73 -11.96 -2.99
N GLN A 291 12.08 -11.38 -1.99
CA GLN A 291 12.69 -11.09 -0.70
C GLN A 291 12.11 -11.91 0.44
N GLY A 292 11.02 -12.65 0.26
CA GLY A 292 10.38 -13.46 1.29
C GLY A 292 9.33 -12.69 2.08
N PHE A 293 8.33 -13.39 2.61
CA PHE A 293 7.20 -12.76 3.28
C PHE A 293 7.62 -12.02 4.55
N LEU A 294 8.30 -12.70 5.49
CA LEU A 294 8.55 -12.12 6.82
C LEU A 294 9.53 -10.95 6.77
N THR A 295 10.56 -11.03 5.93
CA THR A 295 11.54 -9.97 5.73
C THR A 295 10.90 -8.72 5.13
N SER A 296 10.08 -8.89 4.10
CA SER A 296 9.36 -7.77 3.48
C SER A 296 8.30 -7.19 4.42
N PHE A 297 7.56 -8.05 5.13
CA PHE A 297 6.52 -7.63 6.06
C PHE A 297 7.10 -6.89 7.26
N VAL A 298 8.23 -7.34 7.82
CA VAL A 298 8.92 -6.64 8.90
C VAL A 298 9.47 -5.30 8.42
N ALA A 299 10.07 -5.23 7.23
CA ALA A 299 10.56 -3.97 6.66
C ALA A 299 9.44 -2.93 6.53
N VAL A 300 8.32 -3.30 5.91
CA VAL A 300 7.16 -2.41 5.79
C VAL A 300 6.58 -2.07 7.16
N ALA A 301 6.57 -3.00 8.12
CA ALA A 301 6.07 -2.71 9.46
C ALA A 301 6.96 -1.73 10.24
N GLN A 302 8.28 -1.73 10.00
CA GLN A 302 9.22 -0.78 10.59
C GLN A 302 9.05 0.62 10.01
N ASP A 303 8.69 0.72 8.73
CA ASP A 303 8.54 1.99 8.00
C ASP A 303 7.10 2.54 7.99
N LEU A 304 6.12 1.75 8.45
CA LEU A 304 4.72 2.17 8.47
C LEU A 304 4.48 3.45 9.29
N PRO A 305 5.03 3.61 10.51
CA PRO A 305 4.81 4.84 11.28
C PRO A 305 5.31 6.07 10.51
N VAL A 306 4.52 7.14 10.55
CA VAL A 306 5.01 8.47 10.18
C VAL A 306 5.94 8.93 11.29
N GLU A 307 7.09 9.50 10.94
CA GLU A 307 8.09 9.91 11.93
C GLU A 307 7.54 11.03 12.82
N GLU A 308 7.63 10.86 14.14
CA GLU A 308 7.25 11.89 15.10
C GLU A 308 8.28 13.03 15.05
N PRO A 309 7.88 14.28 14.76
CA PRO A 309 8.81 15.41 14.71
C PRO A 309 9.58 15.60 16.03
N GLU A 310 10.84 16.04 15.95
CA GLU A 310 11.66 16.24 17.15
C GLU A 310 10.99 17.20 18.12
N GLY A 311 10.87 16.80 19.39
CA GLY A 311 10.25 17.61 20.43
C GLY A 311 8.73 17.70 20.37
N TYR A 312 8.06 16.87 19.58
CA TYR A 312 6.60 16.88 19.45
C TYR A 312 5.88 16.71 20.80
N SER A 313 4.84 17.52 20.96
CA SER A 313 3.76 17.21 21.89
C SER A 313 2.45 17.78 21.37
N ALA A 314 1.37 17.02 21.49
CA ALA A 314 0.06 17.46 21.01
C ALA A 314 -0.44 18.77 21.66
N ALA A 315 0.10 19.19 22.81
CA ALA A 315 -0.21 20.49 23.40
C ALA A 315 0.56 21.62 22.70
N ALA A 316 1.88 21.44 22.52
CA ALA A 316 2.71 22.43 21.83
C ALA A 316 2.30 22.62 20.37
N ALA A 317 2.00 21.53 19.64
CA ALA A 317 1.54 21.60 18.25
C ALA A 317 0.21 22.36 18.11
N ARG A 318 -0.74 22.19 19.05
CA ARG A 318 -2.00 22.96 19.06
C ARG A 318 -1.77 24.44 19.38
N ASP A 319 -0.90 24.73 20.33
CA ASP A 319 -0.56 26.13 20.67
C ASP A 319 0.15 26.81 19.49
N LEU A 320 0.99 26.07 18.77
CA LEU A 320 1.67 26.51 17.55
C LEU A 320 0.66 26.77 16.42
N GLU A 321 -0.23 25.83 16.12
CA GLU A 321 -1.29 26.01 15.13
C GLU A 321 -2.16 27.23 15.46
N ALA A 322 -2.58 27.37 16.71
CA ALA A 322 -3.35 28.53 17.16
C ALA A 322 -2.59 29.86 16.96
N SER A 323 -1.26 29.87 17.11
CA SER A 323 -0.43 31.05 16.84
C SER A 323 -0.39 31.41 15.36
N TYR A 324 -0.32 30.42 14.47
CA TYR A 324 -0.35 30.61 13.03
C TYR A 324 -1.75 31.06 12.56
N VAL A 325 -2.81 30.51 13.16
CA VAL A 325 -4.19 30.98 12.94
C VAL A 325 -4.33 32.46 13.34
N ALA A 326 -3.78 32.87 14.49
CA ALA A 326 -3.79 34.26 14.90
C ALA A 326 -3.00 35.16 13.95
N ALA A 327 -1.83 34.70 13.46
CA ALA A 327 -1.05 35.42 12.46
C ALA A 327 -1.84 35.60 11.16
N PHE A 328 -2.49 34.55 10.66
CA PHE A 328 -3.37 34.62 9.50
C PHE A 328 -4.49 35.64 9.70
N ASP A 329 -5.20 35.57 10.83
CA ASP A 329 -6.33 36.46 11.12
C ASP A 329 -5.89 37.93 11.25
N GLU A 330 -4.66 38.21 11.70
CA GLU A 330 -4.08 39.55 11.74
C GLU A 330 -3.63 40.06 10.36
N THR A 331 -3.13 39.18 9.49
CA THR A 331 -2.63 39.53 8.15
C THR A 331 -3.70 39.32 7.07
N ARG A 332 -3.70 38.17 6.39
CA ARG A 332 -4.54 37.84 5.22
C ARG A 332 -6.03 37.80 5.57
N GLY A 333 -6.37 37.34 6.77
CA GLY A 333 -7.74 37.22 7.27
C GLY A 333 -8.44 38.55 7.55
N SER A 334 -7.70 39.62 7.86
CA SER A 334 -8.27 40.94 8.16
C SER A 334 -8.41 41.87 6.94
N GLY A 335 -7.90 41.43 5.78
CA GLY A 335 -7.93 42.19 4.53
C GLY A 335 -9.35 42.48 4.04
N GLY A 336 -9.55 43.68 3.48
CA GLY A 336 -10.83 44.07 2.88
C GLY A 336 -11.21 43.20 1.68
N GLU A 337 -10.22 42.72 0.93
CA GLU A 337 -10.39 41.79 -0.20
C GLU A 337 -10.90 40.43 0.28
N ARG A 338 -10.24 39.82 1.27
CA ARG A 338 -10.67 38.54 1.86
C ARG A 338 -12.09 38.61 2.44
N SER A 339 -12.41 39.71 3.12
CA SER A 339 -13.75 39.94 3.68
C SER A 339 -14.82 40.06 2.58
N ALA A 340 -14.49 40.69 1.46
CA ALA A 340 -15.39 40.81 0.31
C ALA A 340 -15.60 39.46 -0.37
N ALA A 341 -14.53 38.69 -0.58
CA ALA A 341 -14.59 37.32 -1.12
C ALA A 341 -15.45 36.40 -0.24
N ALA A 342 -15.26 36.43 1.09
CA ALA A 342 -16.08 35.66 2.03
C ALA A 342 -17.57 36.00 1.92
N ALA A 343 -17.91 37.29 1.92
CA ALA A 343 -19.29 37.72 1.81
C ALA A 343 -19.91 37.29 0.46
N GLN A 344 -19.15 37.36 -0.62
CA GLN A 344 -19.59 36.88 -1.93
C GLN A 344 -19.77 35.36 -1.95
N PHE A 345 -18.85 34.59 -1.35
CA PHE A 345 -18.96 33.15 -1.25
C PHE A 345 -20.22 32.72 -0.48
N ASP A 346 -20.50 33.36 0.66
CA ASP A 346 -21.69 33.08 1.47
C ASP A 346 -23.00 33.35 0.72
N GLU A 347 -23.02 34.35 -0.16
CA GLU A 347 -24.19 34.67 -1.00
C GLU A 347 -24.32 33.75 -2.22
N SER A 348 -23.23 33.54 -2.95
CA SER A 348 -23.23 32.92 -4.28
C SER A 348 -23.08 31.40 -4.25
N ARG A 349 -22.37 30.87 -3.25
CA ARG A 349 -22.01 29.44 -3.11
C ARG A 349 -21.60 28.83 -4.46
N PRO A 350 -20.49 29.27 -5.05
CA PRO A 350 -20.08 28.85 -6.38
C PRO A 350 -19.87 27.34 -6.41
N THR A 351 -20.12 26.72 -7.57
CA THR A 351 -19.72 25.33 -7.80
C THR A 351 -18.22 25.25 -7.97
N VAL A 352 -17.58 24.31 -7.29
CA VAL A 352 -16.13 24.14 -7.31
C VAL A 352 -15.81 22.85 -8.05
N ILE A 353 -15.07 22.97 -9.14
CA ILE A 353 -14.64 21.86 -9.98
C ILE A 353 -13.12 21.79 -9.89
N CYS A 354 -12.60 20.68 -9.40
CA CYS A 354 -11.18 20.43 -9.27
C CYS A 354 -10.82 19.30 -10.24
N ILE A 355 -10.04 19.63 -11.28
CA ILE A 355 -9.61 18.69 -12.32
C ILE A 355 -8.13 18.42 -12.09
N MET A 356 -7.82 17.20 -11.68
CA MET A 356 -6.48 16.68 -11.67
C MET A 356 -6.27 15.91 -12.97
N ASN A 357 -5.64 16.57 -13.94
CA ASN A 357 -5.46 16.01 -15.27
C ASN A 357 -4.23 15.11 -15.30
N GLU A 358 -4.47 13.83 -15.63
CA GLU A 358 -3.46 12.78 -15.63
C GLU A 358 -2.23 13.18 -16.44
N THR A 359 -1.06 13.07 -15.83
CA THR A 359 0.24 13.37 -16.40
C THR A 359 0.33 14.73 -17.12
N PHE A 360 -0.51 15.71 -16.79
CA PHE A 360 -0.55 16.99 -17.50
C PHE A 360 0.60 17.90 -17.07
N SER A 361 1.49 18.26 -18.00
CA SER A 361 2.55 19.23 -17.72
C SER A 361 3.00 19.99 -18.95
N ASP A 362 3.35 21.26 -18.75
CA ASP A 362 4.10 22.03 -19.74
C ASP A 362 5.58 21.60 -19.71
N LEU A 363 6.07 20.98 -20.78
CA LEU A 363 7.48 20.58 -20.89
C LEU A 363 8.39 21.69 -21.44
N SER A 364 7.88 22.93 -21.58
CA SER A 364 8.68 24.08 -22.03
C SER A 364 9.82 24.39 -21.05
N CYS A 365 9.65 24.02 -19.77
CA CYS A 365 10.67 24.06 -18.73
C CYS A 365 11.91 23.21 -19.04
N LEU A 366 11.83 22.26 -19.98
CA LEU A 366 12.94 21.42 -20.46
C LEU A 366 13.60 21.99 -21.73
N ASP A 367 13.82 23.31 -21.75
CA ASP A 367 14.35 24.06 -22.89
C ASP A 367 13.59 23.80 -24.20
N GLY A 368 12.25 23.88 -24.13
CA GLY A 368 11.32 23.57 -25.23
C GLY A 368 11.71 24.17 -26.59
N GLU A 369 12.17 25.41 -26.59
CA GLU A 369 12.58 26.15 -27.79
C GLU A 369 13.72 25.45 -28.55
N SER A 370 14.62 24.74 -27.85
CA SER A 370 15.76 24.05 -28.46
C SER A 370 15.36 22.87 -29.34
N TRP A 371 14.19 22.28 -29.10
CA TRP A 371 13.66 21.11 -29.82
C TRP A 371 12.28 21.35 -30.46
N GLY A 372 11.86 22.61 -30.53
CA GLY A 372 10.72 23.06 -31.33
C GLY A 372 9.37 23.08 -30.61
N TYR A 373 9.33 23.04 -29.28
CA TYR A 373 8.11 23.12 -28.48
C TYR A 373 7.99 24.48 -27.79
N GLU A 374 6.93 25.23 -28.13
CA GLU A 374 6.69 26.60 -27.68
C GLU A 374 5.90 26.68 -26.37
N GLY A 375 5.58 25.53 -25.74
CA GLY A 375 4.76 25.45 -24.54
C GLY A 375 3.27 25.24 -24.83
N LEU A 376 2.44 25.36 -23.78
CA LEU A 376 0.99 25.15 -23.87
C LEU A 376 0.31 26.26 -24.67
N GLY A 377 -0.47 25.88 -25.68
CA GLY A 377 -1.03 26.82 -26.65
C GLY A 377 -2.23 27.62 -26.12
N TYR A 378 -3.31 26.92 -25.77
CA TYR A 378 -4.57 27.54 -25.33
C TYR A 378 -4.46 28.02 -23.88
N LEU A 379 -3.81 27.23 -23.02
CA LEU A 379 -3.68 27.52 -21.59
C LEU A 379 -2.96 28.83 -21.28
N GLY A 380 -1.97 29.21 -22.09
CA GLY A 380 -1.30 30.50 -21.96
C GLY A 380 -2.21 31.72 -22.17
N GLN A 381 -3.40 31.53 -22.76
CA GLN A 381 -4.28 32.61 -23.22
C GLN A 381 -5.65 32.62 -22.54
N ILE A 382 -5.93 31.73 -21.58
CA ILE A 382 -7.26 31.63 -20.94
C ILE A 382 -7.60 32.93 -20.19
N PRO A 383 -8.66 33.67 -20.60
CA PRO A 383 -9.16 34.81 -19.85
C PRO A 383 -9.91 34.34 -18.59
N GLY A 384 -9.95 35.17 -17.55
CA GLY A 384 -10.68 34.85 -16.32
C GLY A 384 -9.92 33.96 -15.32
N ARG A 385 -8.65 33.64 -15.58
CA ARG A 385 -7.76 33.07 -14.56
C ARG A 385 -7.54 34.09 -13.43
N VAL A 386 -7.62 33.62 -12.20
CA VAL A 386 -7.43 34.43 -10.99
C VAL A 386 -6.17 34.04 -10.23
N LEU A 387 -5.66 32.82 -10.43
CA LEU A 387 -4.43 32.30 -9.88
C LEU A 387 -3.82 31.31 -10.88
N SER A 388 -2.51 31.30 -11.06
CA SER A 388 -1.80 30.27 -11.83
C SER A 388 -0.33 30.19 -11.44
N GLY A 389 0.35 29.11 -11.79
CA GLY A 389 1.80 29.06 -11.67
C GLY A 389 2.35 27.65 -11.78
N ASP A 390 3.62 27.55 -11.39
CA ASP A 390 4.34 26.29 -11.30
C ASP A 390 3.87 25.52 -10.06
N LEU A 391 3.70 24.21 -10.22
CA LEU A 391 3.25 23.31 -9.18
C LEU A 391 4.32 22.26 -8.89
N ALA A 392 4.99 22.39 -7.75
CA ALA A 392 5.87 21.34 -7.26
C ALA A 392 5.06 20.10 -6.87
N VAL A 393 5.46 18.95 -7.41
CA VAL A 393 4.84 17.65 -7.17
C VAL A 393 5.86 16.69 -6.55
N SER A 394 5.39 15.75 -5.73
CA SER A 394 6.26 14.78 -5.05
C SER A 394 6.56 13.53 -5.88
N VAL A 395 5.91 13.35 -7.03
CA VAL A 395 5.97 12.12 -7.81
C VAL A 395 6.24 12.40 -9.29
N LEU A 396 6.77 11.39 -10.00
CA LEU A 396 7.14 11.45 -11.41
C LEU A 396 6.76 10.15 -12.11
N GLY A 397 6.04 10.26 -13.23
CA GLY A 397 5.70 9.14 -14.12
C GLY A 397 4.72 8.12 -13.54
N GLY A 398 4.22 8.33 -12.33
CA GLY A 398 3.23 7.52 -11.65
C GLY A 398 3.10 7.96 -10.19
N GLY A 399 2.09 7.41 -9.50
CA GLY A 399 1.82 7.77 -8.11
C GLY A 399 0.74 8.82 -7.93
N THR A 400 -0.15 9.01 -8.92
CA THR A 400 -1.33 9.88 -8.90
C THR A 400 -2.03 9.99 -7.53
N CYS A 401 -2.23 8.88 -6.81
CA CYS A 401 -2.89 8.89 -5.50
C CYS A 401 -2.16 9.71 -4.42
N ASN A 402 -0.85 9.94 -4.58
CA ASN A 402 -0.07 10.77 -3.70
C ASN A 402 -0.39 12.25 -3.93
N SER A 403 -0.48 12.70 -5.19
CA SER A 403 -0.94 14.05 -5.52
C SER A 403 -2.40 14.26 -5.07
N GLU A 404 -3.27 13.24 -5.22
CA GLU A 404 -4.63 13.29 -4.65
C GLU A 404 -4.62 13.43 -3.13
N PHE A 405 -3.75 12.69 -2.44
CA PHE A 405 -3.62 12.76 -0.99
C PHE A 405 -3.17 14.14 -0.54
N GLU A 406 -2.10 14.68 -1.12
CA GLU A 406 -1.60 16.02 -0.79
C GLU A 406 -2.68 17.08 -1.04
N PHE A 407 -3.38 17.00 -2.17
CA PHE A 407 -4.42 17.97 -2.53
C PHE A 407 -5.64 17.91 -1.60
N LEU A 408 -6.20 16.71 -1.40
CA LEU A 408 -7.46 16.54 -0.68
C LEU A 408 -7.30 16.72 0.83
N THR A 409 -6.11 16.44 1.38
CA THR A 409 -5.86 16.47 2.83
C THR A 409 -5.01 17.67 3.27
N GLY A 410 -4.24 18.26 2.36
CA GLY A 410 -3.22 19.25 2.67
C GLY A 410 -1.97 18.67 3.34
N ILE A 411 -1.92 17.37 3.65
CA ILE A 411 -0.77 16.76 4.34
C ILE A 411 0.37 16.56 3.33
N PRO A 412 1.54 17.18 3.53
CA PRO A 412 2.68 17.01 2.62
C PRO A 412 3.31 15.63 2.75
N LEU A 413 3.67 15.02 1.61
CA LEU A 413 4.41 13.76 1.60
C LEU A 413 5.81 13.87 2.17
N ALA A 414 6.40 15.07 2.14
CA ALA A 414 7.68 15.38 2.80
C ALA A 414 7.72 14.90 4.26
N TYR A 415 6.56 14.90 4.96
CA TYR A 415 6.46 14.43 6.34
C TYR A 415 5.98 12.98 6.46
N VAL A 416 5.32 12.43 5.44
CA VAL A 416 4.87 11.03 5.45
C VAL A 416 6.06 10.09 5.19
N GLY A 417 6.87 10.43 4.19
CA GLY A 417 8.09 9.72 3.79
C GLY A 417 8.08 9.26 2.33
N ASP A 418 9.28 9.12 1.77
CA ASP A 418 9.49 8.66 0.40
C ASP A 418 9.02 7.22 0.18
N GLY A 419 8.56 6.92 -1.04
CA GLY A 419 8.04 5.62 -1.44
C GLY A 419 6.72 5.23 -0.77
N LYS A 420 6.15 6.04 0.11
CA LYS A 420 4.89 5.73 0.79
C LYS A 420 3.69 6.16 -0.06
N TYR A 421 2.66 5.32 -0.03
CA TYR A 421 1.37 5.58 -0.69
C TYR A 421 0.27 5.59 0.37
N PRO A 422 -0.11 6.76 0.90
CA PRO A 422 -1.04 6.88 2.02
C PRO A 422 -2.34 6.10 1.85
N TYR A 423 -2.88 6.08 0.63
CA TYR A 423 -4.10 5.36 0.25
C TYR A 423 -4.01 3.83 0.48
N SER A 424 -2.80 3.27 0.50
CA SER A 424 -2.56 1.86 0.77
C SER A 424 -2.10 1.60 2.21
N LEU A 425 -1.56 2.61 2.88
CA LEU A 425 -0.85 2.46 4.15
C LEU A 425 -1.67 2.91 5.36
N TYR A 426 -2.60 3.85 5.19
CA TYR A 426 -3.26 4.52 6.32
C TYR A 426 -4.78 4.52 6.20
N ASP A 427 -5.46 4.61 7.34
CA ASP A 427 -6.89 4.90 7.40
C ASP A 427 -7.10 6.41 7.23
N LEU A 428 -7.68 6.82 6.10
CA LEU A 428 -7.87 8.23 5.78
C LEU A 428 -9.14 8.84 6.38
N SER A 429 -9.90 8.08 7.19
CA SER A 429 -11.08 8.62 7.88
C SER A 429 -10.73 9.68 8.92
N VAL A 430 -9.51 9.63 9.46
CA VAL A 430 -8.99 10.58 10.44
C VAL A 430 -8.27 11.78 9.83
N ALA A 431 -7.96 11.73 8.53
CA ALA A 431 -7.27 12.82 7.84
C ALA A 431 -8.17 14.06 7.70
N PRO A 432 -7.58 15.27 7.61
CA PRO A 432 -8.28 16.43 7.06
C PRO A 432 -8.78 16.11 5.65
N SER A 433 -9.90 16.69 5.26
CA SER A 433 -10.51 16.40 3.96
C SER A 433 -11.27 17.59 3.41
N LEU A 434 -10.87 18.02 2.21
CA LEU A 434 -11.58 19.03 1.42
C LEU A 434 -13.02 18.59 1.10
N ALA A 435 -13.22 17.30 0.81
CA ALA A 435 -14.56 16.77 0.57
C ALA A 435 -15.44 16.91 1.82
N ARG A 436 -14.94 16.52 2.99
CA ARG A 436 -15.69 16.65 4.24
C ARG A 436 -15.99 18.12 4.56
N GLN A 437 -15.02 19.00 4.39
CA GLN A 437 -15.18 20.45 4.57
C GLN A 437 -16.32 21.00 3.70
N PHE A 438 -16.32 20.72 2.40
CA PHE A 438 -17.38 21.21 1.51
C PHE A 438 -18.74 20.55 1.78
N SER A 439 -18.77 19.26 2.14
CA SER A 439 -19.99 18.58 2.58
C SER A 439 -20.61 19.25 3.80
N GLU A 440 -19.79 19.67 4.78
CA GLU A 440 -20.24 20.43 5.96
C GLU A 440 -20.77 21.83 5.61
N LEU A 441 -20.28 22.44 4.52
CA LEU A 441 -20.83 23.70 3.96
C LEU A 441 -22.15 23.50 3.20
N GLY A 442 -22.59 22.24 3.03
CA GLY A 442 -23.82 21.87 2.35
C GLY A 442 -23.66 21.66 0.84
N TYR A 443 -22.44 21.41 0.37
CA TYR A 443 -22.17 21.03 -1.01
C TYR A 443 -22.40 19.54 -1.19
N ARG A 444 -22.87 19.12 -2.37
CA ARG A 444 -22.72 17.73 -2.77
C ARG A 444 -21.30 17.48 -3.25
N THR A 445 -20.66 16.43 -2.76
CA THR A 445 -19.26 16.13 -3.08
C THR A 445 -19.17 14.89 -3.97
N THR A 446 -18.63 15.04 -5.17
CA THR A 446 -18.50 13.93 -6.14
C THR A 446 -17.04 13.79 -6.54
N ALA A 447 -16.47 12.60 -6.36
CA ALA A 447 -15.23 12.22 -6.99
C ALA A 447 -15.53 11.44 -8.27
N MET A 448 -14.70 11.58 -9.30
CA MET A 448 -14.79 10.74 -10.50
C MET A 448 -13.40 10.33 -10.98
N HIS A 449 -13.30 9.06 -11.38
CA HIS A 449 -12.12 8.51 -12.02
C HIS A 449 -12.59 7.40 -12.96
N PRO A 450 -12.51 7.56 -14.29
CA PRO A 450 -13.07 6.61 -15.25
C PRO A 450 -12.19 5.35 -15.41
N ASN A 451 -11.93 4.67 -14.29
CA ASN A 451 -11.18 3.42 -14.20
C ASN A 451 -11.77 2.54 -13.07
N TYR A 452 -11.16 1.39 -12.81
CA TYR A 452 -11.59 0.51 -11.73
C TYR A 452 -11.53 1.20 -10.36
N ALA A 453 -12.64 1.15 -9.62
CA ALA A 453 -12.78 1.76 -8.29
C ALA A 453 -11.72 1.32 -7.28
N THR A 454 -11.23 0.08 -7.42
CA THR A 454 -10.25 -0.53 -6.52
C THR A 454 -8.82 -0.06 -6.78
N ASN A 455 -8.55 0.63 -7.90
CA ASN A 455 -7.22 1.20 -8.14
C ASN A 455 -6.90 2.19 -7.03
N TRP A 456 -5.72 2.02 -6.42
CA TRP A 456 -5.31 2.76 -5.22
C TRP A 456 -6.28 2.71 -4.04
N ASN A 457 -7.14 1.69 -3.95
CA ASN A 457 -8.20 1.61 -2.93
C ASN A 457 -9.14 2.84 -2.91
N ARG A 458 -9.34 3.53 -4.05
CA ARG A 458 -10.19 4.74 -4.11
C ARG A 458 -11.62 4.50 -3.62
N ASP A 459 -12.16 3.30 -3.86
CA ASP A 459 -13.46 2.87 -3.34
C ASP A 459 -13.60 3.08 -1.82
N ARG A 460 -12.55 2.76 -1.06
CA ARG A 460 -12.53 2.93 0.40
C ARG A 460 -12.03 4.30 0.82
N VAL A 461 -11.05 4.83 0.10
CA VAL A 461 -10.42 6.10 0.43
C VAL A 461 -11.38 7.26 0.24
N TYR A 462 -12.13 7.32 -0.86
CA TYR A 462 -13.08 8.40 -1.07
C TYR A 462 -14.26 8.33 -0.10
N GLU A 463 -14.70 7.13 0.29
CA GLU A 463 -15.65 6.96 1.39
C GLU A 463 -15.08 7.50 2.71
N ALA A 464 -13.82 7.16 3.04
CA ALA A 464 -13.16 7.60 4.26
C ALA A 464 -12.94 9.13 4.30
N LEU A 465 -12.57 9.73 3.17
CA LEU A 465 -12.44 11.18 3.00
C LEU A 465 -13.80 11.89 3.01
N GLY A 466 -14.92 11.18 2.87
CA GLY A 466 -16.26 11.74 2.99
C GLY A 466 -16.83 12.33 1.70
N PHE A 467 -16.48 11.77 0.55
CA PHE A 467 -17.23 12.03 -0.69
C PHE A 467 -18.63 11.41 -0.61
N ASP A 468 -19.64 12.13 -1.10
CA ASP A 468 -21.02 11.62 -1.19
C ASP A 468 -21.17 10.57 -2.30
N GLU A 469 -20.40 10.72 -3.38
CA GLU A 469 -20.45 9.88 -4.56
C GLU A 469 -19.06 9.68 -5.18
N PHE A 470 -18.82 8.47 -5.69
CA PHE A 470 -17.62 8.14 -6.48
C PHE A 470 -18.05 7.50 -7.80
N LEU A 471 -17.85 8.21 -8.91
CA LEU A 471 -18.08 7.72 -10.26
C LEU A 471 -16.85 6.99 -10.79
N THR A 472 -17.08 5.81 -11.35
CA THR A 472 -16.04 4.87 -11.79
C THR A 472 -16.23 4.53 -13.26
N ILE A 473 -15.39 3.67 -13.85
CA ILE A 473 -15.57 3.23 -15.26
C ILE A 473 -16.98 2.70 -15.59
N ASP A 474 -17.69 2.13 -14.61
CA ASP A 474 -19.06 1.62 -14.80
C ASP A 474 -20.07 2.75 -15.08
N ASP A 475 -19.73 4.00 -14.72
CA ASP A 475 -20.54 5.21 -14.92
C ASP A 475 -20.25 5.91 -16.27
N PHE A 476 -19.31 5.38 -17.06
CA PHE A 476 -18.96 5.87 -18.40
C PHE A 476 -19.26 4.84 -19.52
N PRO A 477 -20.47 4.25 -19.59
CA PRO A 477 -20.77 3.21 -20.57
C PRO A 477 -20.78 3.77 -21.99
N GLY A 478 -19.85 3.28 -22.82
CA GLY A 478 -19.76 3.68 -24.21
C GLY A 478 -19.15 5.06 -24.44
N ALA A 479 -18.53 5.65 -23.41
CA ALA A 479 -17.73 6.86 -23.55
C ALA A 479 -16.61 6.64 -24.58
N GLU A 480 -16.27 7.69 -25.32
CA GLU A 480 -15.13 7.66 -26.21
C GLU A 480 -13.82 7.47 -25.44
N TRP A 481 -12.91 6.69 -26.03
CA TRP A 481 -11.57 6.47 -25.50
C TRP A 481 -10.57 7.21 -26.38
N TYR A 482 -9.62 7.89 -25.74
CA TYR A 482 -8.49 8.49 -26.40
C TYR A 482 -7.21 8.08 -25.67
N HIS A 483 -6.23 7.63 -26.45
CA HIS A 483 -5.00 7.03 -25.94
C HIS A 483 -5.23 5.88 -24.93
N SER A 484 -5.09 6.13 -23.62
CA SER A 484 -5.04 5.09 -22.59
C SER A 484 -6.34 4.86 -21.81
N GLY A 485 -7.36 5.71 -22.00
CA GLY A 485 -8.60 5.60 -21.24
C GLY A 485 -9.75 6.40 -21.84
N VAL A 486 -10.80 6.58 -21.03
CA VAL A 486 -11.90 7.50 -21.35
C VAL A 486 -11.31 8.89 -21.60
N SER A 487 -11.72 9.53 -22.69
CA SER A 487 -11.21 10.85 -23.07
C SER A 487 -11.62 11.92 -22.04
N ASP A 488 -10.80 12.95 -21.88
CA ASP A 488 -11.07 14.06 -20.97
C ASP A 488 -12.37 14.79 -21.32
N ALA A 489 -12.69 14.89 -22.63
CA ALA A 489 -13.95 15.46 -23.09
C ALA A 489 -15.19 14.74 -22.51
N GLU A 490 -15.12 13.42 -22.31
CA GLU A 490 -16.21 12.62 -21.76
C GLU A 490 -16.36 12.79 -20.24
N THR A 491 -15.24 12.97 -19.52
CA THR A 491 -15.30 13.32 -18.09
C THR A 491 -15.85 14.73 -17.92
N TYR A 492 -15.47 15.68 -18.78
CA TYR A 492 -15.98 17.04 -18.77
C TYR A 492 -17.47 17.12 -19.15
N ASP A 493 -17.92 16.33 -20.12
CA ASP A 493 -19.35 16.17 -20.42
C ASP A 493 -20.10 15.55 -19.24
N ARG A 494 -19.46 14.68 -18.45
CA ARG A 494 -20.06 14.18 -17.21
C ARG A 494 -20.17 15.26 -16.14
N ILE A 495 -19.16 16.14 -16.00
CA ILE A 495 -19.23 17.32 -15.14
C ILE A 495 -20.44 18.18 -15.51
N LEU A 496 -20.59 18.55 -16.80
CA LEU A 496 -21.73 19.35 -17.27
C LEU A 496 -23.07 18.69 -16.96
N ARG A 497 -23.19 17.37 -17.16
CA ARG A 497 -24.40 16.60 -16.78
C ARG A 497 -24.68 16.65 -15.27
N LEU A 498 -23.66 16.56 -14.41
CA LEU A 498 -23.83 16.70 -12.96
C LEU A 498 -24.34 18.11 -12.58
N LEU A 499 -23.86 19.14 -13.27
CA LEU A 499 -24.35 20.53 -13.09
C LEU A 499 -25.83 20.68 -13.48
N ASP A 500 -26.26 20.03 -14.56
CA ASP A 500 -27.66 20.02 -15.02
C ASP A 500 -28.58 19.21 -14.11
N GLU A 501 -28.10 18.07 -13.60
CA GLU A 501 -28.85 17.19 -12.69
C GLU A 501 -29.08 17.85 -11.32
N HIS A 502 -28.17 18.75 -10.90
CA HIS A 502 -28.17 19.33 -9.56
C HIS A 502 -27.94 20.86 -9.54
N ALA A 503 -29.01 21.59 -9.21
CA ALA A 503 -29.00 23.04 -9.06
C ALA A 503 -28.25 23.56 -7.81
N GLY A 504 -28.04 22.70 -6.80
CA GLY A 504 -27.31 23.07 -5.58
C GLY A 504 -25.80 23.22 -5.80
N PRO A 505 -25.07 23.78 -4.83
CA PRO A 505 -23.62 23.87 -4.88
C PRO A 505 -22.97 22.48 -4.87
N GLN A 506 -21.91 22.31 -5.65
CA GLN A 506 -21.21 21.03 -5.81
C GLN A 506 -19.70 21.24 -5.66
N LEU A 507 -19.04 20.26 -5.05
CA LEU A 507 -17.61 20.05 -5.18
C LEU A 507 -17.43 18.82 -6.06
N ILE A 508 -16.79 18.99 -7.20
CA ILE A 508 -16.54 17.92 -8.16
C ILE A 508 -15.03 17.75 -8.26
N PHE A 509 -14.52 16.55 -7.97
CA PHE A 509 -13.11 16.20 -8.14
C PHE A 509 -12.97 15.18 -9.26
N ASP A 510 -12.38 15.58 -10.38
CA ASP A 510 -12.17 14.76 -11.57
C ASP A 510 -10.69 14.36 -11.70
N VAL A 511 -10.43 13.05 -11.68
CA VAL A 511 -9.12 12.46 -11.91
C VAL A 511 -9.15 11.76 -13.26
N THR A 512 -8.56 12.38 -14.27
CA THR A 512 -8.68 11.91 -15.65
C THR A 512 -7.80 10.67 -15.92
N MET A 513 -7.88 10.09 -17.13
CA MET A 513 -7.13 8.89 -17.52
C MET A 513 -6.52 8.96 -18.92
N GLN A 514 -6.96 9.90 -19.76
CA GLN A 514 -6.63 9.96 -21.19
C GLN A 514 -5.12 9.89 -21.44
N ASN A 515 -4.37 10.72 -20.73
CA ASN A 515 -2.93 10.92 -20.94
C ASN A 515 -2.07 9.88 -20.22
N HIS A 516 -2.67 8.87 -19.59
CA HIS A 516 -1.91 7.87 -18.84
C HIS A 516 -0.92 7.14 -19.76
N SER A 517 0.27 6.81 -19.23
CA SER A 517 1.29 6.04 -19.96
C SER A 517 0.78 4.65 -20.43
N SER A 518 1.41 4.00 -21.42
CA SER A 518 2.64 4.33 -22.14
C SER A 518 2.41 5.01 -23.51
N TYR A 519 3.34 5.89 -23.89
CA TYR A 519 3.26 6.71 -25.12
C TYR A 519 3.85 6.06 -26.37
N ASP A 520 3.80 4.73 -26.47
CA ASP A 520 4.27 3.95 -27.62
C ASP A 520 3.12 3.17 -28.29
N GLN A 521 1.87 3.58 -28.02
CA GLN A 521 0.67 2.90 -28.47
C GLN A 521 0.32 3.21 -29.94
N ASN A 522 0.74 4.37 -30.45
CA ASN A 522 0.50 4.81 -31.82
C ASN A 522 -1.00 4.76 -32.19
N ASN A 523 -1.89 5.13 -31.27
CA ASN A 523 -3.34 4.97 -31.40
C ASN A 523 -4.13 6.29 -31.53
N ILE A 524 -3.46 7.44 -31.49
CA ILE A 524 -4.08 8.78 -31.55
C ILE A 524 -3.95 9.48 -32.92
N GLY A 525 -3.51 8.74 -33.95
CA GLY A 525 -3.34 9.29 -35.30
C GLY A 525 -2.01 10.05 -35.50
N GLU A 526 -1.99 10.95 -36.48
CA GLU A 526 -0.81 11.75 -36.78
C GLU A 526 -0.71 12.93 -35.79
N VAL A 527 0.45 13.07 -35.14
CA VAL A 527 0.76 14.14 -34.19
C VAL A 527 1.95 14.96 -34.68
N GLU A 528 2.10 16.18 -34.17
CA GLU A 528 3.30 16.98 -34.38
C GLU A 528 4.54 16.23 -33.86
N GLN A 529 5.64 16.32 -34.61
CA GLN A 529 6.85 15.55 -34.34
C GLN A 529 7.89 16.47 -33.70
N TYR A 530 8.32 16.10 -32.51
CA TYR A 530 9.36 16.79 -31.75
C TYR A 530 10.63 15.95 -31.72
N HIS A 531 11.79 16.61 -31.80
CA HIS A 531 13.07 15.94 -31.86
C HIS A 531 14.09 16.61 -30.94
N VAL A 532 14.36 15.94 -29.82
CA VAL A 532 15.40 16.33 -28.88
C VAL A 532 16.72 15.67 -29.29
N ASP A 533 17.76 16.47 -29.46
CA ASP A 533 19.10 15.96 -29.77
C ASP A 533 19.64 15.10 -28.62
N GLY A 534 20.22 13.94 -28.93
CA GLY A 534 20.74 13.01 -27.91
C GLY A 534 19.69 12.02 -27.38
N VAL A 535 18.41 12.21 -27.68
CA VAL A 535 17.32 11.27 -27.40
C VAL A 535 17.15 10.29 -28.57
N SER A 536 16.71 9.06 -28.29
CA SER A 536 16.50 8.04 -29.32
C SER A 536 15.28 8.34 -30.19
N ASP A 537 15.25 7.90 -31.45
CA ASP A 537 14.05 8.03 -32.32
C ASP A 537 12.79 7.44 -31.67
N TYR A 538 12.97 6.37 -30.89
CA TYR A 538 11.88 5.73 -30.14
C TYR A 538 11.32 6.65 -29.06
N ASP A 539 12.19 7.27 -28.24
CA ASP A 539 11.75 8.15 -27.16
C ASP A 539 11.28 9.53 -27.68
N ASN A 540 11.84 10.03 -28.78
CA ASN A 540 11.31 11.21 -29.49
C ASN A 540 9.90 10.94 -30.04
N GLY A 541 9.64 9.73 -30.55
CA GLY A 541 8.29 9.31 -30.92
C GLY A 541 7.32 9.29 -29.74
N ARG A 542 7.77 8.80 -28.58
CA ARG A 542 6.99 8.80 -27.34
C ARG A 542 6.70 10.20 -26.80
N LEU A 543 7.69 11.09 -26.84
CA LEU A 543 7.52 12.50 -26.51
C LEU A 543 6.45 13.15 -27.40
N SER A 544 6.51 12.88 -28.71
CA SER A 544 5.55 13.41 -29.68
C SER A 544 4.13 12.88 -29.44
N GLU A 545 3.97 11.58 -29.14
CA GLU A 545 2.68 10.99 -28.78
C GLU A 545 2.11 11.57 -27.47
N TYR A 546 2.95 11.76 -26.45
CA TYR A 546 2.57 12.44 -25.20
C TYR A 546 2.07 13.87 -25.45
N LEU A 547 2.84 14.69 -26.18
CA LEU A 547 2.45 16.08 -26.47
C LEU A 547 1.17 16.14 -27.32
N GLY A 548 0.92 15.15 -28.17
CA GLY A 548 -0.36 14.98 -28.86
C GLY A 548 -1.55 14.72 -27.93
N CYS A 549 -1.33 14.02 -26.80
CA CYS A 549 -2.35 13.81 -25.76
C CYS A 549 -2.61 15.10 -24.96
N ILE A 550 -1.55 15.84 -24.61
CA ILE A 550 -1.66 17.15 -23.94
C ILE A 550 -2.44 18.15 -24.81
N ALA A 551 -2.15 18.19 -26.12
CA ALA A 551 -2.89 19.05 -27.05
C ALA A 551 -4.38 18.69 -27.16
N GLU A 552 -4.76 17.40 -27.04
CA GLU A 552 -6.17 17.00 -27.01
C GLU A 552 -6.85 17.37 -25.70
N SER A 553 -6.12 17.26 -24.58
CA SER A 553 -6.60 17.69 -23.26
C SER A 553 -6.85 19.20 -23.22
N GLU A 554 -5.98 20.01 -23.84
CA GLU A 554 -6.20 21.46 -24.00
C GLU A 554 -7.48 21.77 -24.77
N ARG A 555 -7.78 21.02 -25.85
CA ARG A 555 -9.02 21.21 -26.63
C ARG A 555 -10.26 20.84 -25.82
N ALA A 556 -10.20 19.74 -25.07
CA ALA A 556 -11.30 19.33 -24.19
C ALA A 556 -11.57 20.40 -23.11
N LEU A 557 -10.51 20.94 -22.52
CA LEU A 557 -10.59 21.99 -21.51
C LEU A 557 -11.14 23.30 -22.06
N GLU A 558 -10.75 23.71 -23.27
CA GLU A 558 -11.35 24.85 -23.97
C GLU A 558 -12.87 24.67 -24.14
N GLY A 559 -13.30 23.47 -24.54
CA GLY A 559 -14.72 23.13 -24.66
C GLY A 559 -15.47 23.23 -23.32
N LEU A 560 -14.89 22.70 -22.24
CA LEU A 560 -15.47 22.78 -20.90
C LEU A 560 -15.61 24.23 -20.44
N LEU A 561 -14.53 25.01 -20.47
CA LEU A 561 -14.56 26.40 -19.99
C LEU A 561 -15.55 27.25 -20.80
N SER A 562 -15.60 27.06 -22.12
CA SER A 562 -16.59 27.73 -22.99
C SER A 562 -18.03 27.40 -22.58
N ALA A 563 -18.32 26.13 -22.25
CA ALA A 563 -19.64 25.73 -21.77
C ALA A 563 -19.95 26.33 -20.39
N LEU A 564 -18.96 26.41 -19.49
CA LEU A 564 -19.13 26.98 -18.15
C LEU A 564 -19.33 28.51 -18.18
N GLU A 565 -18.74 29.23 -19.15
CA GLU A 565 -18.97 30.66 -19.37
C GLU A 565 -20.43 30.99 -19.72
N GLU A 566 -21.13 30.08 -20.39
CA GLU A 566 -22.52 30.28 -20.78
C GLU A 566 -23.52 30.02 -19.63
N LEU A 567 -23.06 29.50 -18.49
CA LEU A 567 -23.92 29.17 -17.36
C LEU A 567 -24.32 30.40 -16.55
N ASP A 568 -25.63 30.54 -16.27
CA ASP A 568 -26.18 31.54 -15.32
C ASP A 568 -26.04 31.07 -13.86
N ARG A 569 -24.87 30.55 -13.49
CA ARG A 569 -24.50 30.20 -12.11
C ARG A 569 -22.99 30.38 -11.89
N PRO A 570 -22.56 30.82 -10.70
CA PRO A 570 -21.13 30.95 -10.37
C PRO A 570 -20.43 29.58 -10.33
N VAL A 571 -19.33 29.47 -11.06
CA VAL A 571 -18.47 28.27 -11.15
C VAL A 571 -17.01 28.68 -11.03
N VAL A 572 -16.25 27.89 -10.29
CA VAL A 572 -14.79 27.96 -10.19
C VAL A 572 -14.20 26.62 -10.64
N VAL A 573 -13.15 26.67 -11.46
CA VAL A 573 -12.37 25.53 -11.89
C VAL A 573 -10.94 25.68 -11.36
N LEU A 574 -10.47 24.70 -10.58
CA LEU A 574 -9.05 24.46 -10.33
C LEU A 574 -8.61 23.34 -11.26
N PHE A 575 -7.62 23.59 -12.11
CA PHE A 575 -7.03 22.57 -12.99
C PHE A 575 -5.55 22.45 -12.65
N PHE A 576 -5.05 21.21 -12.54
CA PHE A 576 -3.65 20.96 -12.25
C PHE A 576 -3.19 19.59 -12.76
N GLY A 577 -1.89 19.46 -13.04
CA GLY A 577 -1.24 18.18 -13.32
C GLY A 577 -0.88 17.43 -12.04
N ASP A 578 -1.02 16.11 -12.04
CA ASP A 578 -0.59 15.28 -10.90
C ASP A 578 0.91 15.01 -10.90
N HIS A 579 1.52 14.83 -12.08
CA HIS A 579 2.96 14.70 -12.29
C HIS A 579 3.39 14.86 -13.76
N GLN A 580 4.69 14.98 -14.01
CA GLN A 580 5.25 14.84 -15.36
C GLN A 580 5.34 13.36 -15.83
N PRO A 581 5.45 13.08 -17.13
CA PRO A 581 5.70 11.74 -17.62
C PRO A 581 7.13 11.27 -17.31
N ALA A 582 7.34 9.96 -17.10
CA ALA A 582 8.69 9.41 -16.86
C ALA A 582 9.70 9.70 -17.99
N LEU A 583 9.22 9.99 -19.21
CA LEU A 583 10.07 10.39 -20.33
C LEU A 583 10.73 11.77 -20.12
N SER A 584 10.18 12.63 -19.25
CA SER A 584 10.75 13.93 -18.95
C SER A 584 12.17 13.83 -18.43
N SER A 585 12.50 12.80 -17.64
CA SER A 585 13.89 12.56 -17.20
C SER A 585 14.82 12.29 -18.39
N ILE A 586 14.36 11.56 -19.41
CA ILE A 586 15.17 11.27 -20.61
C ILE A 586 15.46 12.56 -21.38
N VAL A 587 14.44 13.43 -21.51
CA VAL A 587 14.59 14.74 -22.15
C VAL A 587 15.52 15.63 -21.33
N ASN A 588 15.31 15.71 -20.02
CA ASN A 588 16.11 16.51 -19.10
C ASN A 588 17.60 16.10 -19.11
N ASP A 589 17.90 14.80 -19.08
CA ASP A 589 19.26 14.25 -19.18
C ASP A 589 19.94 14.62 -20.50
N ALA A 590 19.17 14.67 -21.60
CA ALA A 590 19.70 15.01 -22.92
C ALA A 590 19.95 16.52 -23.10
N VAL A 591 19.08 17.35 -22.53
CA VAL A 591 19.18 18.81 -22.59
C VAL A 591 20.26 19.33 -21.62
N TYR A 592 20.39 18.71 -20.44
CA TYR A 592 21.31 19.11 -19.37
C TYR A 592 22.31 17.99 -18.96
N PRO A 593 23.12 17.43 -19.88
CA PRO A 593 23.96 16.26 -19.59
C PRO A 593 25.13 16.52 -18.62
N ASP A 594 25.52 17.79 -18.45
CA ASP A 594 26.66 18.22 -17.64
C ASP A 594 26.22 19.07 -16.41
N GLU A 595 24.93 19.07 -16.04
CA GLU A 595 24.43 19.80 -14.88
C GLU A 595 24.95 19.16 -13.59
N SER A 596 25.70 19.93 -12.80
CA SER A 596 26.30 19.44 -11.54
C SER A 596 25.38 19.58 -10.33
N ASP A 597 24.29 20.34 -10.47
CA ASP A 597 23.30 20.54 -9.42
C ASP A 597 22.22 19.46 -9.54
N GLU A 598 22.42 18.33 -8.83
CA GLU A 598 21.50 17.19 -8.88
C GLU A 598 20.09 17.55 -8.39
N LEU A 599 19.96 18.49 -7.45
CA LEU A 599 18.66 18.92 -6.94
C LEU A 599 17.91 19.72 -8.00
N ALA A 600 18.55 20.72 -8.62
CA ALA A 600 17.94 21.47 -9.71
C ALA A 600 17.55 20.56 -10.89
N HIS A 601 18.42 19.59 -11.22
CA HIS A 601 18.16 18.61 -12.26
C HIS A 601 16.90 17.79 -11.99
N ASN A 602 16.74 17.28 -10.76
CA ASN A 602 15.61 16.46 -10.38
C ASN A 602 14.31 17.26 -10.17
N LEU A 603 14.40 18.48 -9.62
CA LEU A 603 13.23 19.34 -9.40
C LEU A 603 12.55 19.74 -10.71
N ARG A 604 13.32 19.95 -11.79
CA ARG A 604 12.79 20.35 -13.10
C ARG A 604 11.76 19.38 -13.67
N VAL A 605 11.90 18.08 -13.37
CA VAL A 605 10.94 17.04 -13.80
C VAL A 605 9.85 16.76 -12.75
N HIS A 606 9.89 17.44 -11.60
CA HIS A 606 8.89 17.38 -10.53
C HIS A 606 8.10 18.69 -10.41
N GLU A 607 7.96 19.39 -11.52
CA GLU A 607 7.20 20.63 -11.61
C GLU A 607 6.14 20.47 -12.71
N THR A 608 4.87 20.68 -12.36
CA THR A 608 3.76 20.72 -13.32
C THR A 608 3.16 22.13 -13.31
N THR A 609 1.94 22.29 -13.82
CA THR A 609 1.26 23.58 -13.84
C THR A 609 -0.12 23.49 -13.21
N TYR A 610 -0.61 24.61 -12.70
CA TYR A 610 -1.97 24.76 -12.23
C TYR A 610 -2.56 26.12 -12.58
N PHE A 611 -3.89 26.21 -12.58
CA PHE A 611 -4.59 27.48 -12.56
C PHE A 611 -5.96 27.37 -11.88
N VAL A 612 -6.43 28.51 -11.37
CA VAL A 612 -7.80 28.73 -10.91
C VAL A 612 -8.48 29.70 -11.86
N TRP A 613 -9.65 29.32 -12.33
CA TRP A 613 -10.49 30.08 -13.25
C TRP A 613 -11.91 30.23 -12.68
N ALA A 614 -12.57 31.35 -12.95
CA ALA A 614 -13.96 31.56 -12.57
C ALA A 614 -14.77 32.18 -13.71
N ASN A 615 -16.02 31.76 -13.85
CA ASN A 615 -16.96 32.35 -14.83
C ASN A 615 -17.61 33.67 -14.34
N TYR A 616 -17.11 34.21 -13.21
CA TYR A 616 -17.61 35.41 -12.57
C TYR A 616 -16.46 36.17 -11.89
N ASP A 617 -16.64 37.46 -11.66
CA ASP A 617 -15.65 38.28 -10.96
C ASP A 617 -15.62 37.92 -9.47
N ILE A 618 -14.49 37.42 -8.99
CA ILE A 618 -14.27 37.16 -7.56
C ILE A 618 -13.99 38.49 -6.84
N ALA A 619 -14.79 38.79 -5.82
CA ALA A 619 -14.69 40.02 -5.05
C ALA A 619 -13.33 40.11 -4.35
N GLY A 620 -12.60 41.20 -4.60
CA GLY A 620 -11.25 41.40 -4.05
C GLY A 620 -10.12 40.82 -4.92
N ALA A 621 -10.43 40.03 -5.96
CA ALA A 621 -9.43 39.65 -6.95
C ALA A 621 -9.14 40.84 -7.89
N GLY A 622 -7.94 41.42 -7.80
CA GLY A 622 -7.52 42.56 -8.61
C GLY A 622 -7.01 42.19 -10.01
N GLY A 623 -6.80 40.91 -10.29
CA GLY A 623 -6.24 40.36 -11.53
C GLY A 623 -5.77 38.91 -11.35
N LEU A 624 -5.00 38.41 -12.33
CA LEU A 624 -4.30 37.13 -12.24
C LEU A 624 -3.09 37.28 -11.31
N ASP A 625 -3.03 36.43 -10.28
CA ASP A 625 -1.82 36.25 -9.48
C ASP A 625 -1.01 35.06 -10.03
N GLU A 626 0.29 35.26 -10.23
CA GLU A 626 1.22 34.22 -10.67
C GLU A 626 2.09 33.77 -9.49
N GLU A 627 1.79 32.60 -8.94
CA GLU A 627 2.39 32.12 -7.69
C GLU A 627 2.81 30.65 -7.84
N ALA A 628 4.08 30.36 -7.60
CA ALA A 628 4.56 28.99 -7.48
C ALA A 628 4.07 28.38 -6.17
N THR A 629 3.65 27.12 -6.21
CA THR A 629 3.18 26.42 -5.03
C THR A 629 3.46 24.92 -5.09
N SER A 630 2.91 24.15 -4.15
CA SER A 630 2.94 22.69 -4.14
C SER A 630 1.55 22.12 -3.90
N VAL A 631 1.35 20.85 -4.25
CA VAL A 631 0.04 20.19 -4.23
C VAL A 631 -0.64 20.28 -2.85
N CYS A 632 0.13 20.20 -1.76
CA CYS A 632 -0.37 20.25 -0.38
C CYS A 632 -0.96 21.62 0.02
N TYR A 633 -0.58 22.70 -0.66
CA TYR A 633 -1.12 24.05 -0.41
C TYR A 633 -2.28 24.43 -1.34
N LEU A 634 -2.47 23.72 -2.46
CA LEU A 634 -3.45 24.09 -3.48
C LEU A 634 -4.89 24.20 -2.95
N GLY A 635 -5.32 23.26 -2.11
CA GLY A 635 -6.66 23.29 -1.52
C GLY A 635 -6.90 24.55 -0.66
N SER A 636 -5.87 24.96 0.09
CA SER A 636 -5.90 26.15 0.95
C SER A 636 -5.90 27.44 0.15
N LEU A 637 -5.06 27.53 -0.88
CA LEU A 637 -5.02 28.66 -1.82
C LEU A 637 -6.34 28.81 -2.58
N LEU A 638 -6.92 27.70 -3.07
CA LEU A 638 -8.24 27.71 -3.71
C LEU A 638 -9.30 28.25 -2.76
N ALA A 639 -9.40 27.69 -1.55
CA ALA A 639 -10.39 28.10 -0.56
C ALA A 639 -10.23 29.57 -0.15
N GLU A 640 -9.00 30.05 0.02
CA GLU A 640 -8.73 31.46 0.28
C GLU A 640 -9.20 32.34 -0.87
N LYS A 641 -8.78 32.00 -2.10
CA LYS A 641 -9.02 32.82 -3.30
C LYS A 641 -10.50 32.99 -3.57
N ILE A 642 -11.31 31.94 -3.41
CA ILE A 642 -12.77 31.99 -3.63
C ILE A 642 -13.53 32.51 -2.41
N GLY A 643 -12.84 32.75 -1.29
CA GLY A 643 -13.43 33.23 -0.05
C GLY A 643 -14.10 32.18 0.83
N ALA A 644 -13.98 30.89 0.50
CA ALA A 644 -14.55 29.78 1.26
C ALA A 644 -14.04 29.77 2.72
N PRO A 645 -14.84 29.30 3.69
CA PRO A 645 -14.38 29.14 5.07
C PRO A 645 -13.15 28.23 5.15
N LEU A 646 -12.08 28.72 5.78
CA LEU A 646 -10.83 27.99 5.99
C LEU A 646 -10.85 27.26 7.33
N THR A 647 -10.26 26.07 7.39
CA THR A 647 -9.94 25.39 8.67
C THR A 647 -8.73 26.04 9.33
N ASP A 648 -8.53 25.75 10.63
CA ASP A 648 -7.37 26.24 11.37
C ASP A 648 -6.05 25.76 10.72
N TYR A 649 -5.99 24.50 10.31
CA TYR A 649 -4.84 23.96 9.58
C TYR A 649 -4.61 24.66 8.24
N GLN A 650 -5.66 24.93 7.45
CA GLN A 650 -5.51 25.66 6.18
C GLN A 650 -5.00 27.09 6.38
N LYS A 651 -5.44 27.77 7.44
CA LYS A 651 -4.88 29.09 7.80
C LYS A 651 -3.40 28.99 8.15
N ALA A 652 -3.02 27.97 8.92
CA ALA A 652 -1.63 27.76 9.29
C ALA A 652 -0.75 27.43 8.08
N GLN A 653 -1.25 26.61 7.16
CA GLN A 653 -0.61 26.33 5.87
C GLN A 653 -0.40 27.60 5.05
N LEU A 654 -1.39 28.49 4.96
CA LEU A 654 -1.26 29.75 4.20
C LEU A 654 -0.21 30.69 4.79
N VAL A 655 -0.03 30.68 6.12
CA VAL A 655 1.05 31.44 6.78
C VAL A 655 2.41 30.79 6.52
N ALA A 656 2.51 29.47 6.62
CA ALA A 656 3.75 28.76 6.30
C ALA A 656 4.17 28.95 4.83
N TRP A 657 3.18 28.95 3.92
CA TRP A 657 3.35 29.15 2.49
C TRP A 657 4.01 30.50 2.14
N GLU A 658 3.82 31.56 2.94
CA GLU A 658 4.47 32.86 2.69
C GLU A 658 6.00 32.79 2.81
N GLU A 659 6.52 31.91 3.67
CA GLU A 659 7.95 31.69 3.86
C GLU A 659 8.49 30.49 3.06
N MET A 660 7.63 29.49 2.85
CA MET A 660 7.93 28.26 2.13
C MET A 660 6.85 27.96 1.08
N PRO A 661 6.89 28.63 -0.10
CA PRO A 661 5.83 28.53 -1.09
C PRO A 661 5.66 27.13 -1.69
N ALA A 662 6.72 26.33 -1.76
CA ALA A 662 6.64 24.97 -2.30
C ALA A 662 7.33 23.96 -1.38
N LEU A 663 6.71 22.80 -1.22
CA LEU A 663 7.22 21.67 -0.46
C LEU A 663 6.89 20.37 -1.20
N SER A 664 7.89 19.52 -1.39
CA SER A 664 7.71 18.18 -1.98
C SER A 664 8.67 17.19 -1.33
N LEU A 665 8.61 15.92 -1.73
CA LEU A 665 9.58 14.90 -1.31
C LEU A 665 11.04 15.24 -1.68
N LEU A 666 11.27 16.14 -2.64
CA LEU A 666 12.62 16.51 -3.08
C LEU A 666 13.23 17.62 -2.21
N GLY A 667 12.40 18.47 -1.60
CA GLY A 667 12.88 19.63 -0.86
C GLY A 667 11.80 20.66 -0.58
N ALA A 668 12.25 21.77 -0.01
CA ALA A 668 11.45 22.96 0.23
C ALA A 668 12.01 24.15 -0.57
N ARG A 669 11.11 24.96 -1.13
CA ARG A 669 11.43 26.23 -1.77
C ARG A 669 11.09 27.36 -0.80
N ASP A 670 12.04 28.23 -0.52
CA ASP A 670 11.82 29.42 0.30
C ASP A 670 11.23 30.59 -0.51
N ALA A 671 10.82 31.66 0.20
CA ALA A 671 10.30 32.88 -0.41
C ALA A 671 11.29 33.63 -1.32
N SER A 672 12.59 33.33 -1.24
CA SER A 672 13.60 33.86 -2.17
C SER A 672 13.66 33.08 -3.50
N GLY A 673 13.01 31.92 -3.54
CA GLY A 673 12.99 30.99 -4.65
C GLY A 673 14.11 29.95 -4.59
N ALA A 674 14.89 29.90 -3.51
CA ALA A 674 15.95 28.92 -3.33
C ALA A 674 15.37 27.58 -2.85
N TRP A 675 15.86 26.48 -3.40
CA TRP A 675 15.49 25.13 -2.98
C TRP A 675 16.53 24.56 -2.01
N THR A 676 16.04 23.84 -1.01
CA THR A 676 16.85 23.11 -0.03
C THR A 676 16.34 21.68 0.06
N PRO A 677 17.20 20.66 -0.05
CA PRO A 677 16.78 19.27 0.02
C PRO A 677 16.40 18.88 1.46
N LEU A 678 15.52 17.89 1.61
CA LEU A 678 14.98 17.51 2.92
C LEU A 678 16.03 16.91 3.88
N ASP A 679 17.15 16.37 3.36
CA ASP A 679 18.23 15.80 4.16
C ASP A 679 19.17 16.86 4.76
N GLU A 680 19.07 18.12 4.32
CA GLU A 680 19.76 19.27 4.88
C GLU A 680 18.88 20.02 5.90
N ALA A 681 18.40 19.31 6.92
CA ALA A 681 17.42 19.83 7.90
C ALA A 681 17.82 21.19 8.52
N ASP A 682 19.10 21.41 8.83
CA ASP A 682 19.60 22.66 9.42
C ASP A 682 19.49 23.89 8.48
N ALA A 683 19.28 23.66 7.17
CA ALA A 683 19.18 24.69 6.14
C ALA A 683 17.72 24.98 5.73
N LEU A 684 16.76 24.14 6.14
CA LEU A 684 15.35 24.34 5.82
C LEU A 684 14.79 25.58 6.54
N PRO A 685 13.77 26.25 5.97
CA PRO A 685 13.07 27.34 6.65
C PRO A 685 12.51 26.88 8.00
N SER A 686 12.51 27.72 9.04
CA SER A 686 11.97 27.32 10.35
C SER A 686 10.50 26.91 10.31
N VAL A 687 9.75 27.44 9.35
CA VAL A 687 8.34 27.05 9.11
C VAL A 687 8.20 25.58 8.68
N TYR A 688 9.27 24.94 8.19
CA TYR A 688 9.27 23.52 7.84
C TYR A 688 9.02 22.64 9.07
N ASP A 689 9.74 22.88 10.16
CA ASP A 689 9.58 22.13 11.40
C ASP A 689 8.23 22.43 12.05
N ASP A 690 7.82 23.70 12.02
CA ASP A 690 6.52 24.11 12.54
C ASP A 690 5.36 23.42 11.81
N LEU A 691 5.42 23.38 10.48
CA LEU A 691 4.41 22.70 9.67
C LEU A 691 4.47 21.18 9.85
N ALA A 692 5.65 20.58 10.09
CA ALA A 692 5.76 19.16 10.43
C ALA A 692 5.00 18.84 11.72
N GLN A 693 5.14 19.66 12.77
CA GLN A 693 4.45 19.52 14.05
C GLN A 693 2.92 19.58 13.88
N MET A 694 2.43 20.56 13.10
CA MET A 694 1.00 20.75 12.84
C MET A 694 0.43 19.65 11.94
N SER A 695 1.15 19.23 10.91
CA SER A 695 0.74 18.13 10.02
C SER A 695 0.68 16.79 10.76
N TYR A 696 1.64 16.54 11.66
CA TYR A 696 1.62 15.35 12.52
C TYR A 696 0.43 15.37 13.50
N LEU A 697 0.13 16.53 14.11
CA LEU A 697 -1.08 16.71 14.92
C LEU A 697 -2.35 16.40 14.11
N GLU A 698 -2.43 16.92 12.88
CA GLU A 698 -3.64 16.83 12.07
C GLU A 698 -3.86 15.48 11.40
N PHE A 699 -2.82 14.66 11.24
CA PHE A 699 -2.94 13.36 10.60
C PHE A 699 -2.30 12.23 11.41
N ALA A 700 -0.97 12.18 11.47
CA ALA A 700 -0.24 11.02 11.96
C ALA A 700 -0.56 10.64 13.40
N SER A 701 -0.74 11.63 14.29
CA SER A 701 -1.09 11.41 15.70
C SER A 701 -2.49 10.80 15.91
N LYS A 702 -3.32 10.77 14.85
CA LYS A 702 -4.68 10.22 14.86
C LYS A 702 -4.73 8.79 14.28
N LEU A 703 -3.60 8.26 13.78
CA LEU A 703 -3.51 6.91 13.20
C LEU A 703 -3.31 5.80 14.27
N GLU A 704 -3.04 6.18 15.52
CA GLU A 704 -2.68 5.27 16.63
C GLU A 704 -3.83 4.46 17.27
#